data_AF-A0A9W4TW26-F1
#
_entry.id   AF-A0A9W4TW26-F1
#
_cell.length_a   1.000
_cell.length_b   1.000
_cell.length_c   1.000
_cell.angle_alpha   90.00
_cell.angle_beta   90.00
_cell.angle_gamma   90.00
#
_symmetry.space_group_name_H-M   'P 1'
#
loop_
_entity.id
_entity.type
_entity.pdbx_description
1 polymer ?
#
loop_
_entity_poly.entity_id
_entity_poly.type
_entity_poly.pdbx_seq_one_letter_code
_entity_poly.pdbx_strand_id
1 'polypeptide(L)'
;MIKRLVLLRPIIFNIHRRKRLFQTTTCINTNVKSTINFISNTISNQFDFNDSTTQTLISQVPNLKSNLNKAVDYENKLYTLLLYDPILIDPKLYLFFYYHDVNRNETIKKLLIKRLVYHRQFKACWQIFMESYTSISDLDTFIETVDGVLHSKFDFLDFILCMPLEDNHQFKQLVNTITYIYKPDFEIEEIIELWSQYSISPPLKDDTIEYKIIYLKKMIDKDPEDVFYYISKYPEVLNYPGWTSLLPNQSTCKYSPRPKFEMTDTIKVLDETDTLNVLDSVDPSKILQLTTSQNSILINMIARRILKNPNPEAIDILFNYSLLLNEKSLNLLCSLAIEYNLDLIKLPQKCLDKFESSLEPQQYIQIIKSTNKNHKLCRKFIHSYAYIANSKDFQQLILSAGSELNKITILEIFRAAILKSKIFDQLVIIPIFNILITKSIKGSTGYQLNRSLNFVLDCFCQSISLADSKDIAKILDILSDYIQSEKFNYDVNFKRHILERIINRVIEFVIFTTRKEDALIVIQGVKDNLRANKWYFRKWIIMKLIIDDHKNAMRLIKFYQEDKFILSKYHSYFISGILQNRKLKLREKFELIDRLKKKYEELKLENKLKDKHYLTIATQLYIFKKNKELDMDSIRWFCKEFKDSKKFREVIKRRVRQKNDLYNLM
;
A
#
# COMPACT_ATOMS: atom_id res chain seq x y z
N MET A 1 51.75 63.45 58.43
CA MET A 1 50.41 63.57 59.02
C MET A 1 49.63 62.29 58.65
N ILE A 2 50.06 61.14 59.18
CA ILE A 2 49.55 60.44 60.38
C ILE A 2 48.39 59.48 60.01
N LYS A 3 48.75 58.22 59.70
CA LYS A 3 48.43 56.95 60.43
C LYS A 3 47.03 56.39 60.10
N ARG A 4 46.79 55.18 59.56
CA ARG A 4 47.51 53.90 59.55
C ARG A 4 47.17 53.10 58.27
N LEU A 5 48.20 52.85 57.46
CA LEU A 5 48.45 51.56 56.82
C LEU A 5 49.34 50.74 57.79
N VAL A 6 49.62 49.48 57.42
CA VAL A 6 50.62 48.53 57.99
C VAL A 6 49.99 47.46 58.89
N LEU A 7 49.76 46.27 58.33
CA LEU A 7 50.76 45.19 58.26
C LEU A 7 50.58 44.46 56.90
N LEU A 8 51.42 44.78 55.91
CA LEU A 8 52.60 44.03 55.44
C LEU A 8 52.22 42.89 54.47
N ARG A 9 52.54 42.94 53.16
CA ARG A 9 53.88 42.88 52.50
C ARG A 9 54.69 41.63 52.91
N PRO A 10 55.62 41.11 52.08
CA PRO A 10 55.86 41.21 50.63
C PRO A 10 56.10 39.77 50.05
N ILE A 11 56.30 39.56 48.75
CA ILE A 11 57.63 39.49 48.11
C ILE A 11 57.50 40.13 46.72
N ILE A 12 57.97 41.38 46.66
CA ILE A 12 58.64 41.93 45.49
C ILE A 12 59.94 41.13 45.36
N PHE A 13 60.28 40.67 44.16
CA PHE A 13 61.60 40.80 43.53
C PHE A 13 61.84 39.65 42.55
N ASN A 14 62.11 40.05 41.31
CA ASN A 14 63.15 39.50 40.45
C ASN A 14 63.08 38.02 40.04
N ILE A 15 63.44 37.64 38.83
CA ILE A 15 63.80 38.26 37.56
C ILE A 15 63.87 37.03 36.63
N HIS A 16 63.65 37.25 35.34
CA HIS A 16 64.08 36.38 34.25
C HIS A 16 65.00 35.21 34.60
N ARG A 17 64.48 33.98 34.52
CA ARG A 17 65.27 32.86 34.02
C ARG A 17 64.42 31.79 33.34
N ARG A 18 64.42 31.91 32.01
CA ARG A 18 64.55 30.82 31.03
C ARG A 18 63.50 29.70 31.03
N LYS A 19 62.75 29.66 29.90
CA LYS A 19 62.50 28.48 29.05
C LYS A 19 62.77 27.12 29.71
N ARG A 20 61.72 26.47 30.20
CA ARG A 20 61.38 25.04 29.98
C ARG A 20 60.22 24.69 30.90
N LEU A 21 59.08 24.36 30.28
CA LEU A 21 58.16 23.27 30.62
C LEU A 21 56.75 23.64 30.17
N PHE A 22 56.46 23.26 28.93
CA PHE A 22 55.11 22.91 28.49
C PHE A 22 54.55 21.89 29.49
N GLN A 23 53.53 22.28 30.26
CA GLN A 23 52.51 21.44 30.92
C GLN A 23 51.93 22.25 32.10
N THR A 24 50.89 23.05 31.86
CA THR A 24 49.91 23.55 32.87
C THR A 24 48.93 24.54 32.22
N THR A 25 48.21 24.11 31.19
CA THR A 25 47.07 24.85 30.61
C THR A 25 45.76 24.07 30.73
N THR A 26 45.64 23.22 31.75
CA THR A 26 44.43 22.41 32.02
C THR A 26 43.67 22.81 33.29
N CYS A 27 44.17 23.73 34.12
CA CYS A 27 43.51 24.08 35.40
C CYS A 27 42.76 25.43 35.43
N ILE A 28 42.80 26.23 34.36
CA ILE A 28 42.05 27.51 34.31
C ILE A 28 40.68 27.35 33.62
N ASN A 29 40.51 26.34 32.76
CA ASN A 29 39.25 26.09 32.04
C ASN A 29 38.15 25.42 32.88
N THR A 30 38.49 24.80 34.01
CA THR A 30 37.51 24.12 34.88
C THR A 30 36.79 25.10 35.82
N ASN A 31 37.47 26.15 36.29
CA ASN A 31 36.85 27.15 37.17
C ASN A 31 35.98 28.15 36.40
N VAL A 32 36.32 28.49 35.15
CA VAL A 32 35.42 29.30 34.32
C VAL A 32 34.20 28.47 33.89
N LYS A 33 34.36 27.17 33.56
CA LYS A 33 33.22 26.28 33.30
C LYS A 33 32.36 26.00 34.53
N SER A 34 32.94 25.87 35.72
CA SER A 34 32.16 25.65 36.94
C SER A 34 31.44 26.91 37.38
N THR A 35 32.01 28.10 37.17
CA THR A 35 31.35 29.37 37.46
C THR A 35 30.32 29.72 36.38
N ILE A 36 30.56 29.41 35.10
CA ILE A 36 29.56 29.52 34.03
C ILE A 36 28.47 28.46 34.19
N ASN A 37 28.77 27.23 34.62
CA ASN A 37 27.74 26.23 34.92
C ASN A 37 27.02 26.55 36.22
N PHE A 38 27.67 27.18 37.19
CA PHE A 38 27.01 27.66 38.40
C PHE A 38 26.10 28.83 38.04
N ILE A 39 26.58 29.88 37.37
CA ILE A 39 25.75 31.00 36.87
C ILE A 39 24.66 30.51 35.90
N SER A 40 24.97 29.59 34.98
CA SER A 40 23.99 28.97 34.08
C SER A 40 22.99 28.12 34.84
N ASN A 41 23.38 27.38 35.88
CA ASN A 41 22.44 26.64 36.74
C ASN A 41 21.66 27.58 37.69
N THR A 42 22.23 28.70 38.13
CA THR A 42 21.55 29.68 38.99
C THR A 42 20.59 30.55 38.17
N ILE A 43 20.89 30.80 36.89
CA ILE A 43 19.98 31.44 35.92
C ILE A 43 18.95 30.42 35.40
N SER A 44 19.32 29.15 35.22
CA SER A 44 18.38 28.07 34.82
C SER A 44 17.43 27.66 35.94
N ASN A 45 17.79 27.89 37.20
CA ASN A 45 16.98 27.53 38.38
C ASN A 45 16.19 28.71 38.98
N GLN A 46 15.98 29.82 38.25
CA GLN A 46 15.10 30.91 38.70
C GLN A 46 13.70 30.93 38.06
N PHE A 47 13.32 29.89 37.33
CA PHE A 47 11.95 29.75 36.82
C PHE A 47 11.39 28.38 37.18
N ASP A 48 11.23 28.15 38.48
CA ASP A 48 10.47 27.01 38.98
C ASP A 48 9.03 27.11 38.47
N PHE A 49 8.63 26.14 37.66
CA PHE A 49 7.23 25.87 37.31
C PHE A 49 6.51 25.39 38.58
N ASN A 50 6.27 26.27 39.55
CA ASN A 50 5.72 25.91 40.87
C ASN A 50 4.24 25.49 40.83
N ASP A 51 3.60 25.57 39.66
CA ASP A 51 2.23 25.11 39.49
C ASP A 51 2.20 23.70 38.89
N SER A 52 1.80 22.71 39.70
CA SER A 52 1.67 21.29 39.31
C SER A 52 0.79 21.10 38.06
N THR A 53 -0.15 22.03 37.83
CA THR A 53 -1.05 22.05 36.67
C THR A 53 -0.30 22.38 35.38
N THR A 54 0.53 23.42 35.38
CA THR A 54 1.35 23.86 34.23
C THR A 54 2.35 22.79 33.80
N GLN A 55 2.99 22.10 34.76
CA GLN A 55 3.89 20.99 34.43
C GLN A 55 3.16 19.82 33.77
N THR A 56 1.93 19.54 34.20
CA THR A 56 1.09 18.50 33.61
C THR A 56 0.75 18.83 32.16
N LEU A 57 0.32 20.07 31.89
CA LEU A 57 0.02 20.55 30.54
C LEU A 57 1.26 20.50 29.61
N ILE A 58 2.42 20.94 30.09
CA ILE A 58 3.67 20.89 29.32
C ILE A 58 4.08 19.45 28.99
N SER A 59 3.83 18.51 29.91
CA SER A 59 4.19 17.09 29.72
C SER A 59 3.33 16.36 28.69
N GLN A 60 2.13 16.87 28.40
CA GLN A 60 1.20 16.27 27.43
C GLN A 60 1.63 16.52 25.98
N VAL A 61 2.46 17.53 25.73
CA VAL A 61 2.89 17.92 24.38
C VAL A 61 4.28 17.34 24.08
N PRO A 62 4.44 16.53 23.01
CA PRO A 62 5.73 15.94 22.66
C PRO A 62 6.81 17.01 22.43
N ASN A 63 7.99 16.81 23.03
CA ASN A 63 9.18 17.67 22.91
C ASN A 63 9.01 19.11 23.43
N LEU A 64 7.83 19.52 23.91
CA LEU A 64 7.57 20.88 24.34
C LEU A 64 8.46 21.27 25.52
N LYS A 65 8.57 20.40 26.53
CA LYS A 65 9.45 20.62 27.69
C LYS A 65 10.91 20.89 27.29
N SER A 66 11.44 20.12 26.35
CA SER A 66 12.83 20.31 25.87
C SER A 66 12.98 21.64 25.14
N ASN A 67 11.98 22.02 24.34
CA ASN A 67 12.03 23.25 23.56
C ASN A 67 11.84 24.50 24.45
N LEU A 68 10.97 24.44 25.45
CA LEU A 68 10.83 25.50 26.45
C LEU A 68 12.08 25.67 27.33
N ASN A 69 12.78 24.56 27.65
CA ASN A 69 14.04 24.63 28.39
C ASN A 69 15.21 25.21 27.58
N LYS A 70 15.12 25.24 26.25
CA LYS A 70 16.11 25.89 25.37
C LYS A 70 15.86 27.40 25.24
N ALA A 71 14.64 27.86 25.49
CA ALA A 71 14.29 29.26 25.47
C ALA A 71 14.75 29.94 26.77
N VAL A 72 15.45 31.07 26.62
CA VAL A 72 16.19 31.73 27.72
C VAL A 72 15.26 32.51 28.65
N ASP A 73 14.28 33.22 28.09
CA ASP A 73 13.35 34.11 28.79
C ASP A 73 11.88 33.72 28.54
N TYR A 74 10.95 34.41 29.22
CA TYR A 74 9.51 34.17 29.07
C TYR A 74 8.97 34.59 27.69
N GLU A 75 9.53 35.63 27.08
CA GLU A 75 9.18 36.06 25.72
C GLU A 75 9.45 34.95 24.69
N ASN A 76 10.66 34.37 24.70
CA ASN A 76 11.04 33.28 23.79
C ASN A 76 10.28 31.99 24.09
N LYS A 77 9.90 31.74 25.35
CA LYS A 77 9.02 30.61 25.72
C LYS A 77 7.61 30.79 25.16
N LEU A 78 7.03 31.99 25.29
CA LEU A 78 5.74 32.32 24.70
C LEU A 78 5.80 32.20 23.17
N TYR A 79 6.80 32.80 22.54
CA TYR A 79 7.00 32.68 21.09
C TYR A 79 7.12 31.22 20.65
N THR A 80 7.89 30.41 21.40
CA THR A 80 8.02 28.97 21.14
C THR A 80 6.67 28.28 21.19
N LEU A 81 5.79 28.58 22.14
CA LEU A 81 4.44 28.02 22.20
C LEU A 81 3.56 28.46 21.02
N LEU A 82 3.64 29.73 20.62
CA LEU A 82 2.84 30.28 19.53
C LEU A 82 3.18 29.66 18.16
N LEU A 83 4.39 29.10 18.02
CA LEU A 83 4.83 28.38 16.82
C LEU A 83 4.24 26.96 16.68
N TYR A 84 3.72 26.35 17.77
CA TYR A 84 3.06 25.05 17.68
C TYR A 84 1.68 25.18 17.04
N ASP A 85 1.17 24.06 16.54
CA ASP A 85 -0.24 23.94 16.16
C ASP A 85 -1.11 24.19 17.42
N PRO A 86 -2.11 25.08 17.34
CA PRO A 86 -2.91 25.47 18.49
C PRO A 86 -3.66 24.30 19.10
N ILE A 87 -4.00 23.26 18.33
CA ILE A 87 -4.66 22.05 18.82
C ILE A 87 -3.87 21.37 19.96
N LEU A 88 -2.54 21.50 19.94
CA LEU A 88 -1.67 20.84 20.90
C LEU A 88 -1.47 21.64 22.19
N ILE A 89 -1.79 22.93 22.21
CA ILE A 89 -1.42 23.82 23.31
C ILE A 89 -2.67 24.24 24.07
N ASP A 90 -2.65 24.08 25.40
CA ASP A 90 -3.71 24.63 26.26
C ASP A 90 -3.57 26.16 26.33
N PRO A 91 -4.65 26.93 26.12
CA PRO A 91 -4.59 28.39 26.11
C PRO A 91 -4.09 29.00 27.44
N LYS A 92 -4.22 28.29 28.57
CA LYS A 92 -3.68 28.74 29.86
C LYS A 92 -2.17 28.88 29.84
N LEU A 93 -1.46 28.07 29.03
CA LEU A 93 -0.02 28.19 28.87
C LEU A 93 0.36 29.52 28.20
N TYR A 94 -0.40 29.95 27.19
CA TYR A 94 -0.16 31.24 26.54
C TYR A 94 -0.30 32.39 27.53
N LEU A 95 -1.39 32.39 28.31
CA LEU A 95 -1.67 33.43 29.30
C LEU A 95 -0.65 33.43 30.44
N PHE A 96 -0.25 32.25 30.93
CA PHE A 96 0.77 32.11 31.97
C PHE A 96 2.07 32.81 31.58
N PHE A 97 2.58 32.55 30.37
CA PHE A 97 3.83 33.16 29.93
C PHE A 97 3.67 34.64 29.57
N TYR A 98 2.51 35.04 29.04
CA TYR A 98 2.22 36.43 28.74
C TYR A 98 2.20 37.31 30.00
N TYR A 99 1.55 36.88 31.07
CA TYR A 99 1.47 37.66 32.32
C TYR A 99 2.78 37.68 33.13
N HIS A 100 3.77 36.87 32.76
CA HIS A 100 5.10 36.84 33.40
C HIS A 100 6.17 37.57 32.60
N ASP A 101 5.84 38.08 31.42
CA ASP A 101 6.74 38.87 30.58
C ASP A 101 6.38 40.36 30.64
N VAL A 102 7.41 41.22 30.64
CA VAL A 102 7.27 42.68 30.73
C VAL A 102 7.35 43.32 29.33
N ASN A 103 7.93 42.63 28.34
CA ASN A 103 8.12 43.16 26.99
C ASN A 103 6.95 42.81 26.06
N ARG A 104 6.24 43.85 25.61
CA ARG A 104 5.01 43.74 24.81
C ARG A 104 5.30 43.90 23.32
N ASN A 105 6.00 42.95 22.71
CA ASN A 105 6.20 42.94 21.26
C ASN A 105 4.86 42.78 20.53
N GLU A 106 4.50 43.75 19.68
CA GLU A 106 3.22 43.77 18.94
C GLU A 106 3.02 42.54 18.05
N THR A 107 4.10 42.00 17.47
CA THR A 107 4.00 40.82 16.58
C THR A 107 3.61 39.57 17.37
N ILE A 108 4.22 39.38 18.55
CA ILE A 108 3.90 38.28 19.47
C ILE A 108 2.48 38.45 19.99
N LYS A 109 2.08 39.68 20.34
CA LYS A 109 0.74 39.99 20.80
C LYS A 109 -0.33 39.71 19.75
N LYS A 110 -0.09 40.08 18.47
CA LYS A 110 -0.99 39.75 17.36
C LYS A 110 -1.15 38.24 17.20
N LEU A 111 -0.05 37.49 17.25
CA LEU A 111 -0.08 36.02 17.20
C LEU A 111 -0.81 35.42 18.42
N LEU A 112 -0.56 35.94 19.62
CA LEU A 112 -1.24 35.53 20.84
C LEU A 112 -2.75 35.72 20.73
N ILE A 113 -3.20 36.89 20.27
CA ILE A 113 -4.63 37.17 20.05
C ILE A 113 -5.21 36.17 19.06
N LYS A 114 -4.54 35.89 17.93
CA LYS A 114 -5.00 34.86 16.99
C LYS A 114 -5.14 33.48 17.65
N ARG A 115 -4.20 33.08 18.52
CA ARG A 115 -4.29 31.81 19.25
C ARG A 115 -5.42 31.80 20.28
N LEU A 116 -5.60 32.89 21.02
CA LEU A 116 -6.67 33.00 22.01
C LEU A 116 -8.07 33.04 21.36
N VAL A 117 -8.22 33.72 20.23
CA VAL A 117 -9.44 33.70 19.40
C VAL A 117 -9.73 32.28 18.93
N TYR A 118 -8.73 31.56 18.43
CA TYR A 118 -8.87 30.14 18.06
C TYR A 118 -9.39 29.30 19.25
N HIS A 119 -8.90 29.52 20.47
CA HIS A 119 -9.36 28.82 21.67
C HIS A 119 -10.63 29.42 22.32
N ARG A 120 -11.33 30.34 21.65
CA ARG A 120 -12.52 31.05 22.13
C ARG A 120 -12.32 31.75 23.49
N GLN A 121 -11.09 32.18 23.80
CA GLN A 121 -10.76 32.92 25.02
C GLN A 121 -11.02 34.43 24.85
N PHE A 122 -12.22 34.79 24.40
CA PHE A 122 -12.57 36.16 23.97
C PHE A 122 -12.41 37.19 25.09
N LYS A 123 -12.77 36.84 26.33
CA LYS A 123 -12.57 37.71 27.50
C LYS A 123 -11.09 38.08 27.71
N ALA A 124 -10.18 37.11 27.52
CA ALA A 124 -8.75 37.36 27.63
C ALA A 124 -8.24 38.22 26.46
N CYS A 125 -8.77 38.02 25.24
CA CYS A 125 -8.46 38.89 24.10
C CYS A 125 -8.83 40.36 24.38
N TRP A 126 -10.05 40.59 24.89
CA TRP A 126 -10.52 41.93 25.25
C TRP A 126 -9.68 42.54 26.37
N GLN A 127 -9.34 41.77 27.41
CA GLN A 127 -8.48 42.26 28.48
C GLN A 127 -7.10 42.70 27.97
N ILE A 128 -6.45 41.86 27.15
CA ILE A 128 -5.15 42.16 26.55
C ILE A 128 -5.22 43.40 25.64
N PHE A 129 -6.32 43.57 24.92
CA PHE A 129 -6.56 44.76 24.11
C PHE A 129 -6.68 46.01 24.99
N MET A 130 -7.57 46.01 25.99
CA MET A 130 -7.83 47.17 26.85
C MET A 130 -6.59 47.62 27.64
N GLU A 131 -5.72 46.69 28.07
CA GLU A 131 -4.46 46.99 28.78
C GLU A 131 -3.40 47.74 27.92
N SER A 132 -3.67 47.91 26.64
CA SER A 132 -2.71 48.40 25.64
C SER A 132 -3.32 49.33 24.59
N TYR A 133 -4.62 49.60 24.72
CA TYR A 133 -5.38 50.41 23.79
C TYR A 133 -4.98 51.88 23.94
N THR A 134 -4.49 52.50 22.87
CA THR A 134 -4.09 53.92 22.88
C THR A 134 -4.72 54.73 21.76
N SER A 135 -5.15 54.09 20.67
CA SER A 135 -5.65 54.76 19.48
C SER A 135 -6.71 53.95 18.72
N ILE A 136 -7.51 54.63 17.90
CA ILE A 136 -8.51 54.00 17.02
C ILE A 136 -7.88 53.03 16.02
N SER A 137 -6.65 53.29 15.55
CA SER A 137 -5.93 52.37 14.67
C SER A 137 -5.58 51.03 15.35
N ASP A 138 -5.38 51.04 16.68
CA ASP A 138 -5.15 49.80 17.44
C ASP A 138 -6.43 48.96 17.48
N LEU A 139 -7.59 49.62 17.55
CA LEU A 139 -8.90 48.98 17.50
C LEU A 139 -9.14 48.34 16.13
N ASP A 140 -8.94 49.08 15.04
CA ASP A 140 -9.10 48.53 13.69
C ASP A 140 -8.20 47.31 13.49
N THR A 141 -6.92 47.41 13.87
CA THR A 141 -5.95 46.32 13.76
C THR A 141 -6.33 45.10 14.62
N PHE A 142 -6.89 45.33 15.81
CA PHE A 142 -7.36 44.27 16.70
C PHE A 142 -8.55 43.54 16.09
N ILE A 143 -9.58 44.28 15.66
CA ILE A 143 -10.79 43.71 15.09
C ILE A 143 -10.48 42.96 13.78
N GLU A 144 -9.62 43.50 12.90
CA GLU A 144 -9.13 42.79 11.70
C GLU A 144 -8.36 41.50 12.06
N THR A 145 -7.60 41.52 13.16
CA THR A 145 -6.86 40.34 13.62
C THR A 145 -7.80 39.24 14.11
N VAL A 146 -8.89 39.61 14.79
CA VAL A 146 -9.92 38.70 15.27
C VAL A 146 -10.75 38.17 14.10
N ASP A 147 -11.13 39.04 13.15
CA ASP A 147 -11.93 38.68 11.95
C ASP A 147 -11.26 37.61 11.11
N GLY A 148 -9.96 37.74 10.89
CA GLY A 148 -9.19 36.73 10.17
C GLY A 148 -9.11 35.34 10.84
N VAL A 149 -9.67 35.15 12.05
CA VAL A 149 -9.65 33.88 12.80
C VAL A 149 -11.05 33.41 13.21
N LEU A 150 -12.07 34.27 13.29
CA LEU A 150 -13.41 33.80 13.60
C LEU A 150 -13.94 32.89 12.48
N HIS A 151 -14.53 31.77 12.86
CA HIS A 151 -14.95 30.73 11.90
C HIS A 151 -16.47 30.58 11.81
N SER A 152 -17.21 31.12 12.78
CA SER A 152 -18.66 31.00 12.84
C SER A 152 -19.35 32.27 13.36
N LYS A 153 -20.63 32.40 12.99
CA LYS A 153 -21.53 33.41 13.55
C LYS A 153 -21.62 33.32 15.08
N PHE A 154 -21.50 32.10 15.60
CA PHE A 154 -21.52 31.81 17.03
C PHE A 154 -20.29 32.38 17.74
N ASP A 155 -19.10 32.19 17.18
CA ASP A 155 -17.85 32.74 17.74
C ASP A 155 -17.89 34.27 17.77
N PHE A 156 -18.49 34.88 16.74
CA PHE A 156 -18.67 36.33 16.66
C PHE A 156 -19.63 36.86 17.73
N LEU A 157 -20.77 36.20 17.93
CA LEU A 157 -21.68 36.53 19.04
C LEU A 157 -20.96 36.41 20.38
N ASP A 158 -20.24 35.31 20.61
CA ASP A 158 -19.49 35.09 21.84
C ASP A 158 -18.42 36.15 22.09
N PHE A 159 -17.75 36.57 21.02
CA PHE A 159 -16.77 37.65 21.06
C PHE A 159 -17.40 38.99 21.46
N ILE A 160 -18.55 39.34 20.87
CA ILE A 160 -19.31 40.56 21.22
C ILE A 160 -19.79 40.52 22.67
N LEU A 161 -20.35 39.40 23.12
CA LEU A 161 -20.88 39.25 24.48
C LEU A 161 -19.79 39.36 25.57
N CYS A 162 -18.52 39.11 25.21
CA CYS A 162 -17.37 39.28 26.10
C CYS A 162 -16.79 40.71 26.10
N MET A 163 -17.34 41.62 25.30
CA MET A 163 -16.85 42.99 25.19
C MET A 163 -17.07 43.76 26.51
N PRO A 164 -16.09 44.56 26.99
CA PRO A 164 -16.25 45.36 28.19
C PRO A 164 -17.31 46.46 27.97
N LEU A 165 -18.26 46.57 28.91
CA LEU A 165 -19.37 47.54 28.87
C LEU A 165 -19.06 48.80 29.69
N GLU A 166 -17.88 49.40 29.48
CA GLU A 166 -17.48 50.64 30.15
C GLU A 166 -17.67 51.85 29.22
N ASP A 167 -17.82 53.06 29.80
CA ASP A 167 -18.04 54.38 29.17
C ASP A 167 -18.81 54.41 27.81
N ASN A 168 -20.01 55.00 27.82
CA ASN A 168 -20.91 55.11 26.67
C ASN A 168 -20.27 55.60 25.35
N HIS A 169 -19.20 56.41 25.41
CA HIS A 169 -18.51 56.90 24.22
C HIS A 169 -17.55 55.85 23.61
N GLN A 170 -16.79 55.13 24.44
CA GLN A 170 -15.88 54.09 23.98
C GLN A 170 -16.68 52.90 23.44
N PHE A 171 -17.76 52.54 24.13
CA PHE A 171 -18.69 51.50 23.69
C PHE A 171 -19.25 51.76 22.28
N LYS A 172 -19.76 52.96 22.01
CA LYS A 172 -20.27 53.32 20.68
C LYS A 172 -19.20 53.27 19.59
N GLN A 173 -17.96 53.64 19.89
CA GLN A 173 -16.85 53.54 18.95
C GLN A 173 -16.52 52.07 18.64
N LEU A 174 -16.46 51.20 19.65
CA LEU A 174 -16.26 49.76 19.48
C LEU A 174 -17.35 49.15 18.58
N VAL A 175 -18.61 49.43 18.88
CA VAL A 175 -19.75 48.93 18.11
C VAL A 175 -19.70 49.39 16.66
N ASN A 176 -19.41 50.68 16.41
CA ASN A 176 -19.32 51.23 15.05
C ASN A 176 -18.19 50.56 14.25
N THR A 177 -17.01 50.38 14.84
CA THR A 177 -15.87 49.73 14.17
C THR A 177 -16.17 48.26 13.88
N ILE A 178 -16.73 47.52 14.83
CA ILE A 178 -17.12 46.12 14.63
C ILE A 178 -18.18 46.01 13.52
N THR A 179 -19.19 46.88 13.54
CA THR A 179 -20.26 46.91 12.53
C THR A 179 -19.71 47.22 11.14
N TYR A 180 -18.74 48.13 11.06
CA TYR A 180 -18.09 48.48 9.80
C TYR A 180 -17.25 47.33 9.21
N ILE A 181 -16.49 46.63 10.06
CA ILE A 181 -15.59 45.54 9.63
C ILE A 181 -16.37 44.26 9.34
N TYR A 182 -17.19 43.79 10.29
CA TYR A 182 -17.88 42.50 10.18
C TYR A 182 -19.20 42.56 9.41
N LYS A 183 -19.87 43.72 9.38
CA LYS A 183 -21.18 43.91 8.75
C LYS A 183 -22.17 42.81 9.13
N PRO A 184 -22.45 42.61 10.43
CA PRO A 184 -23.38 41.57 10.86
C PRO A 184 -24.79 41.81 10.31
N ASP A 185 -25.53 40.72 10.17
CA ASP A 185 -26.95 40.71 9.77
C ASP A 185 -27.92 40.98 10.94
N PHE A 186 -27.38 41.36 12.10
CA PHE A 186 -28.12 41.72 13.31
C PHE A 186 -27.55 42.99 13.95
N GLU A 187 -28.35 43.68 14.75
CA GLU A 187 -27.94 44.89 15.45
C GLU A 187 -27.17 44.54 16.75
N ILE A 188 -25.88 44.90 16.78
CA ILE A 188 -24.99 44.61 17.93
C ILE A 188 -25.50 45.27 19.22
N GLU A 189 -26.01 46.49 19.12
CA GLU A 189 -26.53 47.26 20.26
C GLU A 189 -27.71 46.53 20.91
N GLU A 190 -28.66 46.04 20.11
CA GLU A 190 -29.80 45.26 20.58
C GLU A 190 -29.34 43.98 21.31
N ILE A 191 -28.40 43.23 20.73
CA ILE A 191 -27.84 42.01 21.34
C ILE A 191 -27.20 42.27 22.70
N ILE A 192 -26.46 43.36 22.84
CA ILE A 192 -25.80 43.73 24.10
C ILE A 192 -26.81 44.26 25.13
N GLU A 193 -27.80 45.03 24.69
CA GLU A 193 -28.91 45.45 25.54
C GLU A 193 -29.68 44.24 26.08
N LEU A 194 -29.94 43.24 25.25
CA LEU A 194 -30.57 41.99 25.67
C LEU A 194 -29.68 41.23 26.68
N TRP A 195 -28.38 41.16 26.41
CA TRP A 195 -27.42 40.56 27.33
C TRP A 195 -27.36 41.27 28.69
N SER A 196 -27.52 42.59 28.72
CA SER A 196 -27.52 43.37 29.97
C SER A 196 -28.87 43.39 30.71
N GLN A 197 -30.01 43.40 29.99
CA GLN A 197 -31.34 43.65 30.56
C GLN A 197 -32.15 42.39 30.90
N TYR A 198 -31.95 41.26 30.21
CA TYR A 198 -32.87 40.11 30.36
C TYR A 198 -32.88 39.46 31.75
N SER A 199 -34.07 39.46 32.36
CA SER A 199 -34.52 38.51 33.38
C SER A 199 -35.06 37.25 32.70
N ILE A 200 -35.02 36.09 33.38
CA ILE A 200 -35.14 34.72 32.85
C ILE A 200 -36.56 34.40 32.32
N SER A 201 -37.05 35.13 31.34
CA SER A 201 -38.30 34.83 30.66
C SER A 201 -38.01 34.46 29.21
N PRO A 202 -38.65 33.43 28.64
CA PRO A 202 -38.43 33.04 27.26
C PRO A 202 -38.83 34.18 26.32
N PRO A 203 -38.06 34.46 25.25
CA PRO A 203 -38.32 35.60 24.37
C PRO A 203 -39.69 35.46 23.70
N LEU A 204 -40.50 36.52 23.77
CA LEU A 204 -41.83 36.62 23.17
C LEU A 204 -41.80 37.25 21.76
N LYS A 205 -40.61 37.60 21.22
CA LYS A 205 -40.44 38.14 19.86
C LYS A 205 -39.18 37.60 19.20
N ASP A 206 -39.37 37.22 17.94
CA ASP A 206 -38.42 36.79 16.89
C ASP A 206 -37.57 35.53 17.12
N ASP A 207 -37.75 34.60 16.17
CA ASP A 207 -37.28 33.21 16.15
C ASP A 207 -35.81 33.06 15.71
N THR A 208 -34.98 34.10 15.89
CA THR A 208 -33.60 34.07 15.37
C THR A 208 -32.66 33.28 16.29
N ILE A 209 -31.56 32.79 15.71
CA ILE A 209 -30.64 31.92 16.45
C ILE A 209 -29.84 32.67 17.50
N GLU A 210 -29.57 33.96 17.29
CA GLU A 210 -28.84 34.85 18.19
C GLU A 210 -29.56 34.92 19.56
N TYR A 211 -30.88 35.14 19.54
CA TYR A 211 -31.71 35.18 20.74
C TYR A 211 -31.70 33.84 21.49
N LYS A 212 -31.79 32.73 20.76
CA LYS A 212 -31.76 31.37 21.34
C LYS A 212 -30.42 31.11 22.02
N ILE A 213 -29.30 31.52 21.41
CA ILE A 213 -27.95 31.41 21.99
C ILE A 213 -27.82 32.24 23.26
N ILE A 214 -28.24 33.52 23.23
CA ILE A 214 -28.16 34.43 24.38
C ILE A 214 -28.99 33.91 25.56
N TYR A 215 -30.21 33.43 25.27
CA TYR A 215 -31.08 32.82 26.26
C TYR A 215 -30.39 31.61 26.90
N LEU A 216 -29.89 30.67 26.09
CA LEU A 216 -29.19 29.48 26.60
C LEU A 216 -27.99 29.84 27.47
N LYS A 217 -27.16 30.81 27.07
CA LYS A 217 -26.02 31.28 27.86
C LYS A 217 -26.40 31.83 29.23
N LYS A 218 -27.43 32.69 29.28
CA LYS A 218 -27.95 33.20 30.56
C LYS A 218 -28.52 32.11 31.46
N MET A 219 -29.08 31.06 30.88
CA MET A 219 -29.57 29.90 31.62
C MET A 219 -28.42 29.09 32.21
N ILE A 220 -27.37 28.82 31.42
CA ILE A 220 -26.17 28.09 31.88
C ILE A 220 -25.51 28.80 33.07
N ASP A 221 -25.43 30.13 33.05
CA ASP A 221 -24.84 30.92 34.13
C ASP A 221 -25.64 30.85 35.45
N LYS A 222 -26.92 30.50 35.39
CA LYS A 222 -27.82 30.49 36.55
C LYS A 222 -28.18 29.10 37.04
N ASP A 223 -28.41 28.16 36.13
CA ASP A 223 -28.79 26.78 36.41
C ASP A 223 -28.07 25.81 35.46
N PRO A 224 -26.82 25.43 35.77
CA PRO A 224 -26.00 24.57 34.92
C PRO A 224 -26.48 23.09 34.92
N GLU A 225 -27.39 22.70 35.81
CA GLU A 225 -27.87 21.31 35.91
C GLU A 225 -28.90 20.97 34.81
N ASP A 226 -29.65 21.96 34.34
CA ASP A 226 -30.72 21.81 33.33
C ASP A 226 -30.27 22.12 31.88
N VAL A 227 -28.97 22.34 31.64
CA VAL A 227 -28.43 22.73 30.32
C VAL A 227 -28.88 21.78 29.20
N PHE A 228 -28.93 20.48 29.48
CA PHE A 228 -29.37 19.48 28.49
C PHE A 228 -30.87 19.55 28.20
N TYR A 229 -31.69 19.83 29.20
CA TYR A 229 -33.12 20.05 29.01
C TYR A 229 -33.36 21.26 28.10
N TYR A 230 -32.61 22.35 28.29
CA TYR A 230 -32.77 23.54 27.46
C TYR A 230 -32.21 23.39 26.05
N ILE A 231 -31.08 22.71 25.86
CA ILE A 231 -30.58 22.36 24.52
C ILE A 231 -31.60 21.47 23.78
N SER A 232 -32.28 20.56 24.47
CA SER A 232 -33.32 19.71 23.87
C SER A 232 -34.53 20.49 23.34
N LYS A 233 -34.80 21.67 23.91
CA LYS A 233 -35.88 22.57 23.47
C LYS A 233 -35.52 23.37 22.21
N TYR A 234 -34.22 23.54 21.92
CA TYR A 234 -33.71 24.27 20.76
C TYR A 234 -32.59 23.47 20.06
N PRO A 235 -32.90 22.26 19.53
CA PRO A 235 -31.89 21.38 18.93
C PRO A 235 -31.20 22.00 17.70
N GLU A 236 -31.83 22.99 17.06
CA GLU A 236 -31.29 23.69 15.92
C GLU A 236 -29.95 24.41 16.20
N VAL A 237 -29.72 24.82 17.46
CA VAL A 237 -28.49 25.50 17.90
C VAL A 237 -27.26 24.60 17.72
N LEU A 238 -27.44 23.29 17.84
CA LEU A 238 -26.38 22.29 17.68
C LEU A 238 -25.96 22.08 16.21
N ASN A 239 -26.67 22.69 15.24
CA ASN A 239 -26.25 22.65 13.83
C ASN A 239 -25.15 23.66 13.49
N TYR A 240 -24.84 24.59 14.40
CA TYR A 240 -23.92 25.68 14.15
C TYR A 240 -22.60 25.43 14.86
N PRO A 241 -21.44 25.53 14.16
CA PRO A 241 -20.14 25.50 14.82
C PRO A 241 -20.07 26.59 15.89
N GLY A 242 -19.47 26.29 17.05
CA GLY A 242 -19.50 27.22 18.20
C GLY A 242 -20.20 26.68 19.43
N TRP A 243 -21.20 25.82 19.22
CA TRP A 243 -22.17 25.47 20.25
C TRP A 243 -21.57 24.86 21.51
N THR A 244 -20.36 24.26 21.43
CA THR A 244 -19.71 23.70 22.63
C THR A 244 -19.32 24.77 23.66
N SER A 245 -19.31 26.06 23.30
CA SER A 245 -19.15 27.16 24.27
C SER A 245 -20.34 27.28 25.23
N LEU A 246 -21.49 26.66 24.90
CA LEU A 246 -22.64 26.52 25.78
C LEU A 246 -22.44 25.44 26.84
N LEU A 247 -21.40 24.61 26.74
CA LEU A 247 -21.11 23.63 27.76
C LEU A 247 -20.33 24.32 28.89
N PRO A 248 -20.75 24.18 30.17
CA PRO A 248 -20.00 24.78 31.28
C PRO A 248 -18.56 24.26 31.28
N ASN A 249 -17.60 25.18 31.49
CA ASN A 249 -16.17 24.87 31.50
C ASN A 249 -15.88 23.65 32.40
N GLN A 250 -15.44 22.54 31.79
CA GLN A 250 -15.30 21.23 32.43
C GLN A 250 -14.36 21.21 33.66
N SER A 251 -13.56 22.26 33.85
CA SER A 251 -12.66 22.41 35.01
C SER A 251 -13.34 22.80 36.33
N THR A 252 -14.61 23.24 36.32
CA THR A 252 -15.32 23.67 37.55
C THR A 252 -16.33 22.66 38.08
N CYS A 253 -16.82 21.73 37.26
CA CYS A 253 -17.76 20.68 37.71
C CYS A 253 -17.02 19.48 38.30
N LYS A 254 -16.75 19.52 39.61
CA LYS A 254 -16.20 18.37 40.38
C LYS A 254 -17.22 17.25 40.64
N TYR A 255 -18.49 17.44 40.31
CA TYR A 255 -19.55 16.48 40.60
C TYR A 255 -20.58 16.43 39.45
N SER A 256 -20.39 15.48 38.53
CA SER A 256 -21.47 14.74 37.89
C SER A 256 -20.83 13.68 36.99
N PRO A 257 -21.28 12.40 37.00
CA PRO A 257 -20.87 11.44 35.98
C PRO A 257 -21.22 12.04 34.61
N ARG A 258 -20.24 12.12 33.70
CA ARG A 258 -20.45 12.57 32.31
C ARG A 258 -21.79 11.99 31.82
N PRO A 259 -22.86 12.78 31.65
CA PRO A 259 -24.03 12.25 30.98
C PRO A 259 -23.52 11.83 29.62
N LYS A 260 -23.64 10.53 29.30
CA LYS A 260 -23.27 10.02 27.98
C LYS A 260 -24.11 10.80 27.00
N PHE A 261 -23.46 11.73 26.31
CA PHE A 261 -24.11 12.55 25.30
C PHE A 261 -24.38 11.61 24.13
N GLU A 262 -25.59 11.07 24.05
CA GLU A 262 -26.03 10.45 22.81
C GLU A 262 -26.17 11.59 21.81
N MET A 263 -25.13 11.83 21.00
CA MET A 263 -25.27 12.62 19.80
C MET A 263 -26.39 11.99 18.98
N THR A 264 -27.58 12.57 19.09
CA THR A 264 -28.75 12.31 18.27
C THR A 264 -28.50 12.87 16.88
N ASP A 265 -29.28 12.43 15.89
CA ASP A 265 -29.23 12.80 14.46
C ASP A 265 -29.36 14.32 14.17
N THR A 266 -29.38 15.15 15.20
CA THR A 266 -29.50 16.61 15.17
C THR A 266 -28.19 17.35 14.99
N ILE A 267 -27.03 16.75 15.32
CA ILE A 267 -25.72 17.40 15.08
C ILE A 267 -25.25 17.07 13.68
N LYS A 268 -25.00 18.11 12.87
CA LYS A 268 -24.60 17.94 11.47
C LYS A 268 -23.11 18.19 11.22
N VAL A 269 -22.46 19.06 11.99
CA VAL A 269 -21.09 19.51 11.74
C VAL A 269 -20.38 19.86 13.06
N LEU A 270 -19.12 19.43 13.21
CA LEU A 270 -18.20 19.86 14.26
C LEU A 270 -16.97 20.54 13.65
N ASP A 271 -16.63 21.74 14.11
CA ASP A 271 -15.35 22.37 13.81
C ASP A 271 -14.23 21.80 14.71
N GLU A 272 -13.00 22.32 14.57
CA GLU A 272 -11.84 21.80 15.30
C GLU A 272 -11.95 21.93 16.81
N THR A 273 -12.45 23.07 17.28
CA THR A 273 -12.55 23.40 18.70
C THR A 273 -13.71 22.65 19.34
N ASP A 274 -14.86 22.55 18.67
CA ASP A 274 -15.98 21.71 19.09
C ASP A 274 -15.55 20.24 19.16
N THR A 275 -14.82 19.76 18.16
CA THR A 275 -14.28 18.39 18.11
C THR A 275 -13.38 18.10 19.32
N LEU A 276 -12.51 19.04 19.71
CA LEU A 276 -11.64 18.89 20.89
C LEU A 276 -12.43 18.84 22.19
N ASN A 277 -13.44 19.70 22.34
CA ASN A 277 -14.23 19.81 23.57
C ASN A 277 -15.09 18.56 23.84
N VAL A 278 -15.58 17.92 22.79
CA VAL A 278 -16.43 16.71 22.90
C VAL A 278 -15.64 15.40 22.83
N LEU A 279 -14.33 15.46 22.53
CA LEU A 279 -13.48 14.29 22.26
C LEU A 279 -13.54 13.23 23.37
N ASP A 280 -13.71 13.68 24.61
CA ASP A 280 -13.75 12.89 25.84
C ASP A 280 -15.14 12.34 26.19
N SER A 281 -16.19 12.95 25.67
CA SER A 281 -17.57 12.70 26.10
C SER A 281 -18.39 11.91 25.07
N VAL A 282 -17.92 11.86 23.82
CA VAL A 282 -18.60 11.22 22.69
C VAL A 282 -17.75 10.09 22.12
N ASP A 283 -18.40 9.08 21.52
CA ASP A 283 -17.72 8.03 20.77
C ASP A 283 -16.85 8.64 19.65
N PRO A 284 -15.53 8.34 19.64
CA PRO A 284 -14.60 8.76 18.58
C PRO A 284 -15.09 8.46 17.15
N SER A 285 -15.86 7.38 16.95
CA SER A 285 -16.39 7.02 15.62
C SER A 285 -17.40 8.05 15.09
N LYS A 286 -18.33 8.50 15.94
CA LYS A 286 -19.33 9.54 15.64
C LYS A 286 -18.67 10.89 15.44
N ILE A 287 -17.69 11.23 16.27
CA ILE A 287 -16.91 12.47 16.12
C ILE A 287 -16.25 12.52 14.74
N LEU A 288 -15.67 11.41 14.27
CA LEU A 288 -15.00 11.35 12.98
C LEU A 288 -15.97 11.48 11.79
N GLN A 289 -17.24 11.08 11.95
CA GLN A 289 -18.27 11.29 10.92
C GLN A 289 -18.73 12.76 10.83
N LEU A 290 -18.75 13.46 11.97
CA LEU A 290 -19.30 14.81 12.08
C LEU A 290 -18.25 15.91 11.95
N THR A 291 -16.97 15.61 12.17
CA THR A 291 -15.89 16.59 12.04
C THR A 291 -15.68 16.97 10.58
N THR A 292 -15.66 18.26 10.30
CA THR A 292 -15.30 18.79 8.97
C THR A 292 -13.82 19.10 8.83
N SER A 293 -13.04 18.92 9.90
CA SER A 293 -11.62 19.24 9.89
C SER A 293 -10.82 18.24 9.05
N GLN A 294 -9.92 18.78 8.23
CA GLN A 294 -8.88 18.01 7.54
C GLN A 294 -7.54 18.06 8.28
N ASN A 295 -7.51 18.58 9.51
CA ASN A 295 -6.28 18.69 10.28
C ASN A 295 -5.80 17.31 10.70
N SER A 296 -4.66 16.91 10.13
CA SER A 296 -4.06 15.60 10.39
C SER A 296 -3.79 15.33 11.88
N ILE A 297 -3.48 16.34 12.70
CA ILE A 297 -3.20 16.17 14.12
C ILE A 297 -4.46 15.70 14.85
N LEU A 298 -5.57 16.39 14.63
CA LEU A 298 -6.87 16.08 15.23
C LEU A 298 -7.37 14.70 14.80
N ILE A 299 -7.31 14.41 13.51
CA ILE A 299 -7.70 13.10 12.97
C ILE A 299 -6.83 12.00 13.56
N ASN A 300 -5.53 12.21 13.75
CA ASN A 300 -4.67 11.23 14.40
C ASN A 300 -4.97 11.07 15.91
N MET A 301 -5.42 12.12 16.60
CA MET A 301 -5.87 12.01 17.99
C MET A 301 -7.14 11.15 18.10
N ILE A 302 -8.13 11.38 17.23
CA ILE A 302 -9.35 10.57 17.14
C ILE A 302 -9.01 9.13 16.77
N ALA A 303 -8.19 8.94 15.72
CA ALA A 303 -7.77 7.63 15.24
C ALA A 303 -7.10 6.81 16.34
N ARG A 304 -6.21 7.39 17.15
CA ARG A 304 -5.58 6.68 18.28
C ARG A 304 -6.59 6.17 19.30
N ARG A 305 -7.70 6.88 19.53
CA ARG A 305 -8.76 6.44 20.44
C ARG A 305 -9.55 5.29 19.84
N ILE A 306 -9.93 5.38 18.55
CA ILE A 306 -10.59 4.28 17.82
C ILE A 306 -9.71 3.03 17.83
N LEU A 307 -8.43 3.18 17.49
CA LEU A 307 -7.49 2.06 17.38
C LEU A 307 -7.13 1.44 18.74
N LYS A 308 -7.36 2.14 19.87
CA LYS A 308 -7.14 1.58 21.21
C LYS A 308 -8.23 0.57 21.59
N ASN A 309 -9.47 0.84 21.20
CA ASN A 309 -10.63 -0.03 21.43
C ASN A 309 -11.34 -0.26 20.08
N PRO A 310 -10.75 -1.10 19.20
CA PRO A 310 -11.24 -1.25 17.84
C PRO A 310 -12.62 -1.90 17.78
N ASN A 311 -13.48 -1.35 16.92
CA ASN A 311 -14.71 -2.00 16.48
C ASN A 311 -14.84 -1.89 14.95
N PRO A 312 -15.55 -2.82 14.28
CA PRO A 312 -15.56 -2.88 12.81
C PRO A 312 -16.10 -1.62 12.12
N GLU A 313 -17.15 -1.02 12.68
CA GLU A 313 -17.81 0.16 12.12
C GLU A 313 -16.93 1.41 12.21
N ALA A 314 -16.33 1.65 13.37
CA ALA A 314 -15.40 2.76 13.61
C ALA A 314 -14.14 2.64 12.74
N ILE A 315 -13.67 1.42 12.50
CA ILE A 315 -12.55 1.19 11.59
C ILE A 315 -12.96 1.51 10.15
N ASP A 316 -14.13 1.06 9.67
CA ASP A 316 -14.59 1.38 8.30
C ASP A 316 -14.75 2.89 8.08
N ILE A 317 -15.20 3.64 9.10
CA ILE A 317 -15.25 5.11 9.05
C ILE A 317 -13.83 5.68 8.96
N LEU A 318 -12.91 5.18 9.80
CA LEU A 318 -11.52 5.64 9.84
C LEU A 318 -10.76 5.40 8.52
N PHE A 319 -11.18 4.39 7.73
CA PHE A 319 -10.65 4.14 6.40
C PHE A 319 -10.82 5.34 5.45
N ASN A 320 -11.93 6.09 5.55
CA ASN A 320 -12.16 7.28 4.71
C ASN A 320 -11.15 8.41 4.98
N TYR A 321 -10.52 8.39 6.16
CA TYR A 321 -9.54 9.38 6.59
C TYR A 321 -8.09 8.90 6.51
N SER A 322 -7.83 7.77 5.86
CA SER A 322 -6.51 7.11 5.86
C SER A 322 -5.36 7.98 5.33
N LEU A 323 -5.63 8.95 4.46
CA LEU A 323 -4.63 9.88 3.92
C LEU A 323 -4.09 10.88 4.95
N LEU A 324 -4.89 11.18 5.98
CA LEU A 324 -4.54 12.12 7.04
C LEU A 324 -3.85 11.43 8.22
N LEU A 325 -3.76 10.09 8.20
CA LEU A 325 -3.13 9.32 9.26
C LEU A 325 -1.61 9.34 9.14
N ASN A 326 -0.96 9.44 10.31
CA ASN A 326 0.48 9.19 10.41
C ASN A 326 0.77 7.70 10.19
N GLU A 327 2.03 7.39 9.92
CA GLU A 327 2.47 6.03 9.57
C GLU A 327 2.11 5.00 10.65
N LYS A 328 2.31 5.33 11.92
CA LYS A 328 1.98 4.43 13.03
C LYS A 328 0.50 4.07 13.09
N SER A 329 -0.39 5.06 12.93
CA SER A 329 -1.84 4.85 12.99
C SER A 329 -2.34 4.14 11.73
N LEU A 330 -1.77 4.46 10.56
CA LEU A 330 -2.08 3.79 9.31
C LEU A 330 -1.69 2.30 9.33
N ASN A 331 -0.50 1.97 9.86
CA ASN A 331 -0.06 0.57 9.93
C ASN A 331 -0.97 -0.26 10.85
N LEU A 332 -1.37 0.31 12.00
CA LEU A 332 -2.30 -0.33 12.92
C LEU A 332 -3.72 -0.45 12.32
N LEU A 333 -4.18 0.57 11.59
CA LEU A 333 -5.45 0.54 10.86
C LEU A 333 -5.47 -0.63 9.87
N CYS A 334 -4.42 -0.77 9.07
CA CYS A 334 -4.36 -1.80 8.05
C CYS A 334 -4.20 -3.21 8.64
N SER A 335 -3.51 -3.38 9.78
CA SER A 335 -3.47 -4.70 10.45
C SER A 335 -4.85 -5.13 10.96
N LEU A 336 -5.59 -4.20 11.56
CA LEU A 336 -6.96 -4.46 12.02
C LEU A 336 -7.90 -4.72 10.84
N ALA A 337 -7.67 -4.08 9.70
CA ALA A 337 -8.45 -4.33 8.50
C ALA A 337 -8.33 -5.75 7.97
N ILE A 338 -7.16 -6.37 8.10
CA ILE A 338 -6.99 -7.81 7.81
C ILE A 338 -7.81 -8.63 8.81
N GLU A 339 -7.69 -8.32 10.11
CA GLU A 339 -8.38 -9.04 11.19
C GLU A 339 -9.90 -9.01 11.03
N TYR A 340 -10.46 -7.85 10.69
CA TYR A 340 -11.89 -7.66 10.47
C TYR A 340 -12.36 -7.93 9.03
N ASN A 341 -11.49 -8.43 8.14
CA ASN A 341 -11.79 -8.66 6.71
C ASN A 341 -12.41 -7.43 6.00
N LEU A 342 -11.94 -6.24 6.31
CA LEU A 342 -12.42 -5.00 5.69
C LEU A 342 -11.92 -4.87 4.26
N ASP A 343 -12.68 -4.15 3.45
CA ASP A 343 -12.41 -4.02 2.03
C ASP A 343 -11.23 -3.05 1.77
N LEU A 344 -10.03 -3.63 1.66
CA LEU A 344 -8.79 -2.91 1.34
C LEU A 344 -8.86 -2.14 0.01
N ILE A 345 -9.87 -2.40 -0.84
CA ILE A 345 -10.11 -1.63 -2.07
C ILE A 345 -10.44 -0.17 -1.75
N LYS A 346 -11.03 0.11 -0.59
CA LYS A 346 -11.36 1.48 -0.16
C LYS A 346 -10.12 2.33 0.12
N LEU A 347 -8.94 1.72 0.34
CA LEU A 347 -7.73 2.47 0.64
C LEU A 347 -7.17 3.18 -0.60
N PRO A 348 -6.84 4.47 -0.49
CA PRO A 348 -6.09 5.19 -1.51
C PRO A 348 -4.75 4.50 -1.81
N GLN A 349 -4.33 4.56 -3.08
CA GLN A 349 -3.12 3.88 -3.55
C GLN A 349 -1.86 4.20 -2.72
N LYS A 350 -1.69 5.48 -2.33
CA LYS A 350 -0.56 5.92 -1.49
C LYS A 350 -0.54 5.22 -0.13
N CYS A 351 -1.70 4.92 0.45
CA CYS A 351 -1.82 4.19 1.71
C CYS A 351 -1.48 2.71 1.50
N LEU A 352 -1.97 2.12 0.42
CA LEU A 352 -1.64 0.74 0.05
C LEU A 352 -0.14 0.53 -0.19
N ASP A 353 0.53 1.49 -0.82
CA ASP A 353 1.98 1.42 -1.07
C ASP A 353 2.78 1.47 0.24
N LYS A 354 2.41 2.34 1.19
CA LYS A 354 3.01 2.39 2.54
C LYS A 354 2.75 1.10 3.30
N PHE A 355 1.51 0.62 3.28
CA PHE A 355 1.13 -0.60 3.95
C PHE A 355 1.94 -1.80 3.45
N GLU A 356 2.06 -1.96 2.14
CA GLU A 356 2.81 -3.03 1.49
C GLU A 356 4.26 -3.12 1.97
N SER A 357 4.92 -1.98 2.18
CA SER A 357 6.30 -1.92 2.66
C SER A 357 6.49 -2.40 4.10
N SER A 358 5.41 -2.46 4.89
CA SER A 358 5.42 -2.84 6.31
C SER A 358 5.00 -4.30 6.57
N LEU A 359 4.64 -5.05 5.53
CA LEU A 359 4.05 -6.37 5.67
C LEU A 359 5.07 -7.49 5.82
N GLU A 360 4.82 -8.37 6.78
CA GLU A 360 5.52 -9.64 6.94
C GLU A 360 4.98 -10.71 5.97
N PRO A 361 5.79 -11.70 5.56
CA PRO A 361 5.37 -12.76 4.63
C PRO A 361 4.09 -13.49 5.04
N GLN A 362 3.85 -13.69 6.33
CA GLN A 362 2.64 -14.36 6.84
C GLN A 362 1.37 -13.52 6.62
N GLN A 363 1.48 -12.19 6.69
CA GLN A 363 0.35 -11.29 6.50
C GLN A 363 -0.07 -11.24 5.02
N TYR A 364 0.88 -11.35 4.10
CA TYR A 364 0.58 -11.47 2.67
C TYR A 364 -0.33 -12.65 2.35
N ILE A 365 -0.18 -13.79 3.05
CA ILE A 365 -1.03 -14.97 2.84
C ILE A 365 -2.50 -14.63 3.14
N GLN A 366 -2.77 -13.97 4.27
CA GLN A 366 -4.13 -13.57 4.65
C GLN A 366 -4.70 -12.54 3.69
N ILE A 367 -3.91 -11.56 3.26
CA ILE A 367 -4.34 -10.54 2.30
C ILE A 367 -4.64 -11.15 0.92
N ILE A 368 -3.81 -12.07 0.43
CA ILE A 368 -4.03 -12.74 -0.86
C ILE A 368 -5.33 -13.56 -0.79
N LYS A 369 -5.63 -14.20 0.35
CA LYS A 369 -6.91 -14.89 0.58
C LYS A 369 -8.09 -13.92 0.54
N SER A 370 -8.06 -12.83 1.31
CA SER A 370 -9.18 -11.89 1.41
C SER A 370 -9.43 -11.14 0.09
N THR A 371 -8.36 -10.81 -0.65
CA THR A 371 -8.43 -10.09 -1.93
C THR A 371 -8.65 -10.99 -3.14
N ASN A 372 -8.76 -12.31 -2.99
CA ASN A 372 -8.86 -13.30 -4.08
C ASN A 372 -9.96 -12.98 -5.13
N LYS A 373 -11.04 -12.30 -4.74
CA LYS A 373 -12.11 -11.87 -5.67
C LYS A 373 -11.74 -10.61 -6.47
N ASN A 374 -10.89 -9.73 -5.95
CA ASN A 374 -10.40 -8.57 -6.67
C ASN A 374 -9.04 -8.88 -7.32
N HIS A 375 -9.08 -9.28 -8.59
CA HIS A 375 -7.89 -9.66 -9.34
C HIS A 375 -6.81 -8.57 -9.41
N LYS A 376 -7.18 -7.29 -9.50
CA LYS A 376 -6.20 -6.19 -9.62
C LYS A 376 -5.42 -6.03 -8.32
N LEU A 377 -6.13 -6.01 -7.19
CA LEU A 377 -5.53 -5.84 -5.87
C LEU A 377 -4.75 -7.09 -5.44
N CYS A 378 -5.33 -8.28 -5.64
CA CYS A 378 -4.68 -9.55 -5.33
C CYS A 378 -3.37 -9.71 -6.12
N ARG A 379 -3.38 -9.37 -7.41
CA ARG A 379 -2.17 -9.38 -8.25
C ARG A 379 -1.09 -8.46 -7.72
N LYS A 380 -1.45 -7.27 -7.23
CA LYS A 380 -0.50 -6.34 -6.62
C LYS A 380 0.21 -7.02 -5.44
N PHE A 381 -0.54 -7.54 -4.48
CA PHE A 381 0.03 -8.22 -3.30
C PHE A 381 0.82 -9.48 -3.64
N ILE A 382 0.40 -10.27 -4.64
CA ILE A 382 1.19 -11.42 -5.12
C ILE A 382 2.53 -10.94 -5.69
N HIS A 383 2.53 -9.87 -6.48
CA HIS A 383 3.74 -9.31 -7.07
C HIS A 383 4.72 -8.81 -6.00
N SER A 384 4.22 -8.16 -4.96
CA SER A 384 4.98 -7.65 -3.82
C SER A 384 5.55 -8.77 -2.98
N TYR A 385 4.71 -9.76 -2.65
CA TYR A 385 5.12 -10.98 -1.97
C TYR A 385 6.26 -11.68 -2.71
N ALA A 386 6.20 -11.75 -4.04
CA ALA A 386 7.23 -12.36 -4.86
C ALA A 386 8.63 -11.73 -4.71
N TYR A 387 8.75 -10.46 -4.31
CA TYR A 387 10.05 -9.81 -4.11
C TYR A 387 10.72 -10.19 -2.78
N ILE A 388 9.92 -10.55 -1.77
CA ILE A 388 10.42 -10.84 -0.41
C ILE A 388 10.40 -12.34 -0.09
N ALA A 389 9.51 -13.10 -0.73
CA ALA A 389 9.24 -14.50 -0.40
C ALA A 389 10.28 -15.45 -1.00
N ASN A 390 10.72 -16.41 -0.21
CA ASN A 390 11.52 -17.54 -0.65
C ASN A 390 10.63 -18.76 -1.00
N SER A 391 11.27 -19.87 -1.41
CA SER A 391 10.58 -21.12 -1.76
C SER A 391 9.68 -21.68 -0.64
N LYS A 392 10.15 -21.66 0.62
CA LYS A 392 9.37 -22.16 1.76
C LYS A 392 8.14 -21.29 2.02
N ASP A 393 8.27 -19.98 1.82
CA ASP A 393 7.16 -19.04 2.01
C ASP A 393 6.07 -19.31 0.95
N PHE A 394 6.46 -19.44 -0.33
CA PHE A 394 5.52 -19.84 -1.39
C PHE A 394 4.88 -21.20 -1.11
N GLN A 395 5.66 -22.18 -0.63
CA GLN A 395 5.12 -23.49 -0.23
C GLN A 395 4.07 -23.33 0.87
N GLN A 396 4.33 -22.50 1.88
CA GLN A 396 3.37 -22.22 2.96
C GLN A 396 2.11 -21.54 2.43
N LEU A 397 2.22 -20.55 1.53
CA LEU A 397 1.08 -19.92 0.86
C LEU A 397 0.23 -20.97 0.13
N ILE A 398 0.85 -21.86 -0.65
CA ILE A 398 0.12 -22.87 -1.43
C ILE A 398 -0.56 -23.89 -0.51
N LEU A 399 0.13 -24.37 0.53
CA LEU A 399 -0.41 -25.35 1.48
C LEU A 399 -1.54 -24.77 2.33
N SER A 400 -1.43 -23.51 2.77
CA SER A 400 -2.41 -22.88 3.66
C SER A 400 -3.61 -22.28 2.93
N ALA A 401 -3.43 -21.84 1.68
CA ALA A 401 -4.44 -21.07 0.95
C ALA A 401 -4.89 -21.70 -0.36
N GLY A 402 -4.09 -22.58 -0.97
CA GLY A 402 -4.28 -22.96 -2.36
C GLY A 402 -5.64 -23.62 -2.68
N SER A 403 -6.26 -24.29 -1.70
CA SER A 403 -7.62 -24.85 -1.84
C SER A 403 -8.72 -23.78 -1.91
N GLU A 404 -8.55 -22.64 -1.22
CA GLU A 404 -9.50 -21.52 -1.16
C GLU A 404 -9.35 -20.56 -2.35
N LEU A 405 -8.13 -20.47 -2.90
CA LEU A 405 -7.83 -19.54 -4.00
C LEU A 405 -8.48 -19.98 -5.32
N ASN A 406 -8.86 -18.99 -6.13
CA ASN A 406 -9.38 -19.27 -7.47
C ASN A 406 -8.23 -19.63 -8.44
N LYS A 407 -8.57 -20.22 -9.60
CA LYS A 407 -7.58 -20.69 -10.58
C LYS A 407 -6.68 -19.56 -11.12
N ILE A 408 -7.26 -18.38 -11.31
CA ILE A 408 -6.55 -17.21 -11.87
C ILE A 408 -5.51 -16.73 -10.87
N THR A 409 -5.87 -16.64 -9.59
CA THR A 409 -4.96 -16.26 -8.50
C THR A 409 -3.81 -17.25 -8.37
N ILE A 410 -4.08 -18.57 -8.45
CA ILE A 410 -3.03 -19.60 -8.39
C ILE A 410 -2.09 -19.51 -9.61
N LEU A 411 -2.63 -19.23 -10.79
CA LEU A 411 -1.82 -19.00 -12.00
C LEU A 411 -0.95 -17.74 -11.87
N GLU A 412 -1.44 -16.68 -11.23
CA GLU A 412 -0.66 -15.47 -10.98
C GLU A 412 0.42 -15.70 -9.92
N ILE A 413 0.14 -16.49 -8.87
CA ILE A 413 1.16 -16.94 -7.90
C ILE A 413 2.27 -17.71 -8.61
N PHE A 414 1.90 -18.65 -9.49
CA PHE A 414 2.86 -19.42 -10.28
C PHE A 414 3.71 -18.51 -11.18
N ARG A 415 3.07 -17.57 -11.87
CA ARG A 415 3.74 -16.61 -12.75
C ARG A 415 4.70 -15.73 -11.96
N ALA A 416 4.31 -15.23 -10.80
CA ALA A 416 5.15 -14.42 -9.94
C ALA A 416 6.33 -15.22 -9.37
N ALA A 417 6.10 -16.45 -8.90
CA ALA A 417 7.17 -17.33 -8.40
C ALA A 417 8.27 -17.58 -9.45
N ILE A 418 7.87 -17.87 -10.69
CA ILE A 418 8.81 -18.15 -11.79
C ILE A 418 9.48 -16.89 -12.31
N LEU A 419 8.71 -15.84 -12.64
CA LEU A 419 9.23 -14.71 -13.39
C LEU A 419 9.86 -13.64 -12.50
N LYS A 420 9.36 -13.46 -11.28
CA LYS A 420 9.86 -12.45 -10.34
C LYS A 420 10.81 -13.04 -9.32
N SER A 421 10.39 -14.09 -8.62
CA SER A 421 11.19 -14.72 -7.56
C SER A 421 12.24 -15.70 -8.08
N LYS A 422 12.16 -16.08 -9.37
CA LYS A 422 13.05 -17.07 -10.02
C LYS A 422 13.10 -18.41 -9.24
N ILE A 423 11.95 -18.83 -8.71
CA ILE A 423 11.79 -20.08 -7.97
C ILE A 423 11.37 -21.20 -8.92
N PHE A 424 12.23 -22.22 -9.03
CA PHE A 424 12.08 -23.34 -9.97
C PHE A 424 12.21 -24.71 -9.29
N ASP A 425 11.80 -24.83 -8.04
CA ASP A 425 11.89 -26.09 -7.31
C ASP A 425 10.58 -26.90 -7.33
N GLN A 426 10.71 -28.17 -6.96
CA GLN A 426 9.60 -29.11 -6.90
C GLN A 426 8.61 -28.80 -5.76
N LEU A 427 9.03 -28.07 -4.72
CA LEU A 427 8.19 -27.76 -3.54
C LEU A 427 7.12 -26.74 -3.89
N VAL A 428 7.37 -25.87 -4.86
CA VAL A 428 6.41 -24.87 -5.34
C VAL A 428 5.67 -25.34 -6.60
N ILE A 429 6.40 -25.89 -7.58
CA ILE A 429 5.82 -26.23 -8.90
C ILE A 429 4.77 -27.36 -8.78
N ILE A 430 5.09 -28.44 -8.06
CA ILE A 430 4.22 -29.62 -7.99
C ILE A 430 2.90 -29.29 -7.27
N PRO A 431 2.89 -28.66 -6.08
CA PRO A 431 1.64 -28.32 -5.40
C PRO A 431 0.74 -27.39 -6.22
N ILE A 432 1.30 -26.35 -6.86
CA ILE A 432 0.53 -25.47 -7.75
C ILE A 432 -0.09 -26.29 -8.89
N PHE A 433 0.72 -27.09 -9.59
CA PHE A 433 0.27 -27.90 -10.71
C PHE A 433 -0.89 -28.82 -10.29
N ASN A 434 -0.74 -29.51 -9.15
CA ASN A 434 -1.78 -30.38 -8.62
C ASN A 434 -3.09 -29.66 -8.31
N ILE A 435 -3.03 -28.52 -7.63
CA ILE A 435 -4.22 -27.75 -7.30
C ILE A 435 -4.94 -27.29 -8.58
N LEU A 436 -4.18 -26.84 -9.58
CA LEU A 436 -4.72 -26.42 -10.88
C LEU A 436 -5.38 -27.57 -11.65
N ILE A 437 -4.75 -28.74 -11.68
CA ILE A 437 -5.30 -29.95 -12.31
C ILE A 437 -6.58 -30.39 -11.58
N THR A 438 -6.52 -30.57 -10.26
CA THR A 438 -7.65 -31.02 -9.44
C THR A 438 -8.84 -30.08 -9.52
N LYS A 439 -8.62 -28.75 -9.47
CA LYS A 439 -9.72 -27.77 -9.66
C LYS A 439 -10.30 -27.77 -11.08
N SER A 440 -9.61 -28.34 -12.06
CA SER A 440 -10.00 -28.31 -13.48
C SER A 440 -10.62 -29.60 -13.99
N ILE A 441 -10.40 -30.71 -13.32
CA ILE A 441 -11.04 -32.00 -13.60
C ILE A 441 -12.26 -32.12 -12.68
N LYS A 442 -13.44 -31.70 -13.17
CA LYS A 442 -14.70 -31.93 -12.45
C LYS A 442 -15.17 -33.36 -12.69
N GLY A 443 -15.04 -34.25 -11.69
CA GLY A 443 -15.90 -35.43 -11.42
C GLY A 443 -16.24 -36.44 -12.54
N SER A 444 -15.87 -36.24 -13.79
CA SER A 444 -16.22 -37.10 -14.91
C SER A 444 -15.06 -38.01 -15.24
N THR A 445 -15.28 -39.31 -15.05
CA THR A 445 -14.43 -40.47 -15.39
C THR A 445 -14.17 -40.64 -16.89
N GLY A 446 -14.29 -39.58 -17.69
CA GLY A 446 -14.14 -39.59 -19.14
C GLY A 446 -13.03 -38.65 -19.61
N TYR A 447 -12.11 -39.18 -20.42
CA TYR A 447 -10.93 -38.58 -21.06
C TYR A 447 -11.13 -37.30 -21.89
N GLN A 448 -12.31 -36.68 -21.88
CA GLN A 448 -12.54 -35.44 -22.60
C GLN A 448 -11.99 -34.28 -21.78
N LEU A 449 -10.88 -33.68 -22.26
CA LEU A 449 -10.37 -32.44 -21.67
C LEU A 449 -11.47 -31.39 -21.70
N ASN A 450 -11.96 -31.08 -20.51
CA ASN A 450 -12.85 -29.97 -20.31
C ASN A 450 -12.14 -28.68 -20.78
N ARG A 451 -12.85 -27.78 -21.47
CA ARG A 451 -12.32 -26.47 -21.91
C ARG A 451 -11.58 -25.75 -20.79
N SER A 452 -12.04 -25.92 -19.55
CA SER A 452 -11.38 -25.35 -18.37
C SER A 452 -9.95 -25.87 -18.14
N LEU A 453 -9.68 -27.16 -18.35
CA LEU A 453 -8.34 -27.73 -18.16
C LEU A 453 -7.38 -27.21 -19.24
N ASN A 454 -7.85 -27.13 -20.49
CA ASN A 454 -7.06 -26.56 -21.59
C ASN A 454 -6.68 -25.10 -21.33
N PHE A 455 -7.63 -24.29 -20.87
CA PHE A 455 -7.35 -22.90 -20.52
C PHE A 455 -6.28 -22.78 -19.42
N VAL A 456 -6.41 -23.56 -18.35
CA VAL A 456 -5.44 -23.54 -17.24
C VAL A 456 -4.06 -24.00 -17.67
N LEU A 457 -3.97 -25.09 -18.44
CA LEU A 457 -2.71 -25.57 -18.98
C LEU A 457 -2.07 -24.56 -19.94
N ASP A 458 -2.86 -23.89 -20.77
CA ASP A 458 -2.37 -22.87 -21.68
C ASP A 458 -1.77 -21.68 -20.91
N CYS A 459 -2.47 -21.14 -19.91
CA CYS A 459 -1.93 -20.07 -19.06
C CYS A 459 -0.68 -20.51 -18.28
N PHE A 460 -0.68 -21.73 -17.76
CA PHE A 460 0.46 -22.30 -17.05
C PHE A 460 1.69 -22.44 -17.98
N CYS A 461 1.50 -22.97 -19.18
CA CYS A 461 2.57 -23.11 -20.18
C CYS A 461 3.08 -21.76 -20.69
N GLN A 462 2.20 -20.76 -20.81
CA GLN A 462 2.59 -19.41 -21.17
C GLN A 462 3.56 -18.82 -20.14
N SER A 463 3.28 -18.98 -18.83
CA SER A 463 4.20 -18.53 -17.77
C SER A 463 5.56 -19.24 -17.85
N ILE A 464 5.59 -20.54 -18.14
CA ILE A 464 6.85 -21.29 -18.32
C ILE A 464 7.64 -20.77 -19.51
N SER A 465 6.98 -20.52 -20.65
CA SER A 465 7.65 -20.08 -21.90
C SER A 465 8.38 -18.74 -21.79
N LEU A 466 8.07 -17.94 -20.77
CA LEU A 466 8.70 -16.65 -20.51
C LEU A 466 10.00 -16.77 -19.66
N ALA A 467 10.33 -17.97 -19.19
CA ALA A 467 11.58 -18.23 -18.46
C ALA A 467 12.75 -18.52 -19.41
N ASP A 468 13.98 -18.52 -18.87
CA ASP A 468 15.18 -18.83 -19.64
C ASP A 468 15.25 -20.32 -19.98
N SER A 469 16.03 -20.67 -21.01
CA SER A 469 16.09 -22.04 -21.55
C SER A 469 16.48 -23.10 -20.50
N LYS A 470 17.38 -22.76 -19.58
CA LYS A 470 17.78 -23.60 -18.43
C LYS A 470 16.61 -23.85 -17.47
N ASP A 471 15.86 -22.80 -17.17
CA ASP A 471 14.76 -22.85 -16.20
C ASP A 471 13.54 -23.56 -16.77
N ILE A 472 13.23 -23.34 -18.05
CA ILE A 472 12.21 -24.12 -18.77
C ILE A 472 12.54 -25.62 -18.69
N ALA A 473 13.79 -26.00 -18.98
CA ALA A 473 14.21 -27.40 -18.92
C ALA A 473 14.03 -27.99 -17.51
N LYS A 474 14.43 -27.23 -16.48
CA LYS A 474 14.28 -27.63 -15.07
C LYS A 474 12.81 -27.84 -14.69
N ILE A 475 11.92 -26.92 -15.07
CA ILE A 475 10.47 -27.05 -14.82
C ILE A 475 9.90 -28.28 -15.54
N LEU A 476 10.26 -28.47 -16.82
CA LEU A 476 9.80 -29.62 -17.60
C LEU A 476 10.30 -30.95 -17.02
N ASP A 477 11.53 -31.01 -16.51
CA ASP A 477 12.05 -32.20 -15.82
C ASP A 477 11.27 -32.49 -14.54
N ILE A 478 10.99 -31.48 -13.71
CA ILE A 478 10.19 -31.62 -12.48
C ILE A 478 8.79 -32.15 -12.81
N LEU A 479 8.11 -31.55 -13.79
CA LEU A 479 6.77 -31.97 -14.20
C LEU A 479 6.77 -33.37 -14.80
N SER A 480 7.78 -33.69 -15.61
CA SER A 480 7.96 -35.01 -16.21
C SER A 480 8.15 -36.10 -15.16
N ASP A 481 9.06 -35.89 -14.21
CA ASP A 481 9.31 -36.81 -13.10
C ASP A 481 8.05 -37.00 -12.25
N TYR A 482 7.34 -35.90 -11.94
CA TYR A 482 6.11 -35.95 -11.15
C TYR A 482 4.94 -36.65 -11.86
N ILE A 483 4.63 -36.28 -13.11
CA ILE A 483 3.52 -36.87 -13.88
C ILE A 483 3.73 -38.37 -14.12
N GLN A 484 4.97 -38.80 -14.30
CA GLN A 484 5.31 -40.21 -14.48
C GLN A 484 5.31 -40.99 -13.16
N SER A 485 5.49 -40.32 -12.02
CA SER A 485 5.49 -40.95 -10.71
C SER A 485 4.13 -41.56 -10.31
N GLU A 486 4.15 -42.44 -9.33
CA GLU A 486 2.95 -43.00 -8.70
C GLU A 486 2.13 -41.94 -7.95
N LYS A 487 2.77 -40.84 -7.51
CA LYS A 487 2.08 -39.74 -6.80
C LYS A 487 1.08 -38.98 -7.67
N PHE A 488 1.15 -39.12 -8.99
CA PHE A 488 0.16 -38.56 -9.91
C PHE A 488 -0.82 -39.67 -10.30
N ASN A 489 -1.90 -39.82 -9.53
CA ASN A 489 -2.88 -40.92 -9.61
C ASN A 489 -3.83 -40.80 -10.82
N TYR A 490 -3.28 -40.85 -12.03
CA TYR A 490 -4.02 -40.93 -13.28
C TYR A 490 -3.46 -42.05 -14.16
N ASP A 491 -4.27 -42.56 -15.09
CA ASP A 491 -3.83 -43.63 -15.99
C ASP A 491 -2.70 -43.19 -16.94
N VAL A 492 -2.06 -44.19 -17.56
CA VAL A 492 -0.90 -44.02 -18.44
C VAL A 492 -1.21 -43.16 -19.68
N ASN A 493 -2.44 -43.22 -20.20
CA ASN A 493 -2.83 -42.46 -21.38
C ASN A 493 -3.02 -40.98 -21.05
N PHE A 494 -3.66 -40.67 -19.92
CA PHE A 494 -3.84 -39.32 -19.41
C PHE A 494 -2.49 -38.69 -19.05
N LYS A 495 -1.63 -39.43 -18.34
CA LYS A 495 -0.25 -39.03 -18.05
C LYS A 495 0.50 -38.62 -19.32
N ARG A 496 0.48 -39.48 -20.34
CA ARG A 496 1.11 -39.21 -21.64
C ARG A 496 0.51 -37.98 -22.30
N HIS A 497 -0.81 -37.86 -22.31
CA HIS A 497 -1.51 -36.76 -22.96
C HIS A 497 -1.21 -35.40 -22.32
N ILE A 498 -1.29 -35.28 -20.99
CA ILE A 498 -1.00 -34.03 -20.27
C ILE A 498 0.45 -33.61 -20.51
N LEU A 499 1.37 -34.57 -20.43
CA LEU A 499 2.78 -34.32 -20.66
C LEU A 499 3.05 -33.82 -22.08
N GLU A 500 2.50 -34.50 -23.09
CA GLU A 500 2.57 -34.05 -24.48
C GLU A 500 1.95 -32.66 -24.66
N ARG A 501 0.81 -32.38 -24.01
CA ARG A 501 0.16 -31.06 -24.10
C ARG A 501 1.04 -29.95 -23.54
N ILE A 502 1.62 -30.16 -22.35
CA ILE A 502 2.49 -29.18 -21.69
C ILE A 502 3.68 -28.86 -22.59
N ILE A 503 4.40 -29.88 -23.08
CA ILE A 503 5.58 -29.65 -23.90
C ILE A 503 5.20 -28.95 -25.21
N ASN A 504 4.11 -29.37 -25.88
CA ASN A 504 3.63 -28.73 -27.11
C ASN A 504 3.39 -27.24 -26.88
N ARG A 505 2.62 -26.91 -25.84
CA ARG A 505 2.21 -25.54 -25.58
C ARG A 505 3.36 -24.65 -25.13
N VAL A 506 4.27 -25.15 -24.30
CA VAL A 506 5.49 -24.40 -23.94
C VAL A 506 6.30 -24.06 -25.19
N ILE A 507 6.54 -25.04 -26.08
CA ILE A 507 7.28 -24.80 -27.33
C ILE A 507 6.54 -23.81 -28.23
N GLU A 508 5.25 -24.02 -28.46
CA GLU A 508 4.42 -23.14 -29.29
C GLU A 508 4.46 -21.69 -28.77
N PHE A 509 4.38 -21.50 -27.45
CA PHE A 509 4.48 -20.17 -26.86
C PHE A 509 5.87 -19.57 -27.00
N VAL A 510 6.97 -20.33 -26.80
CA VAL A 510 8.33 -19.83 -27.06
C VAL A 510 8.47 -19.36 -28.51
N ILE A 511 7.93 -20.12 -29.47
CA ILE A 511 7.94 -19.74 -30.90
C ILE A 511 7.11 -18.46 -31.14
N PHE A 512 6.02 -18.28 -30.40
CA PHE A 512 5.14 -17.12 -30.54
C PHE A 512 5.71 -15.85 -29.90
N THR A 513 6.36 -15.97 -28.73
CA THR A 513 6.86 -14.83 -27.95
C THR A 513 8.23 -14.34 -28.42
N THR A 514 9.01 -15.20 -29.07
CA THR A 514 10.39 -14.93 -29.44
C THR A 514 10.52 -14.83 -30.97
N ARG A 515 11.44 -14.00 -31.48
CA ARG A 515 11.72 -13.95 -32.92
C ARG A 515 12.10 -15.35 -33.41
N LYS A 516 11.68 -15.72 -34.63
CA LYS A 516 11.79 -17.11 -35.14
C LYS A 516 13.20 -17.72 -35.07
N GLU A 517 14.24 -16.89 -35.22
CA GLU A 517 15.64 -17.32 -35.20
C GLU A 517 16.13 -17.55 -33.75
N ASP A 518 15.75 -16.68 -32.83
CA ASP A 518 16.07 -16.79 -31.39
C ASP A 518 15.27 -17.91 -30.71
N ALA A 519 14.05 -18.19 -31.17
CA ALA A 519 13.22 -19.28 -30.64
C ALA A 519 13.89 -20.64 -30.80
N LEU A 520 14.60 -20.87 -31.92
CA LEU A 520 15.37 -22.09 -32.13
C LEU A 520 16.51 -22.22 -31.11
N ILE A 521 17.20 -21.12 -30.79
CA ILE A 521 18.27 -21.08 -29.80
C ILE A 521 17.70 -21.40 -28.41
N VAL A 522 16.57 -20.80 -28.04
CA VAL A 522 15.91 -21.06 -26.75
C VAL A 522 15.50 -22.52 -26.65
N ILE A 523 14.77 -23.05 -27.64
CA ILE A 523 14.27 -24.43 -27.64
C ILE A 523 15.44 -25.43 -27.63
N GLN A 524 16.52 -25.11 -28.33
CA GLN A 524 17.74 -25.89 -28.26
C GLN A 524 18.35 -25.85 -26.86
N GLY A 525 18.47 -24.68 -26.25
CA GLY A 525 18.93 -24.54 -24.88
C GLY A 525 18.09 -25.37 -23.91
N VAL A 526 16.76 -25.42 -24.10
CA VAL A 526 15.88 -26.29 -23.31
C VAL A 526 16.30 -27.74 -23.48
N LYS A 527 16.43 -28.20 -24.73
CA LYS A 527 16.81 -29.58 -25.06
C LYS A 527 18.16 -29.97 -24.47
N ASP A 528 19.16 -29.10 -24.52
CA ASP A 528 20.51 -29.37 -24.03
C ASP A 528 20.55 -29.43 -22.48
N ASN A 529 19.72 -28.65 -21.80
CA ASN A 529 19.64 -28.63 -20.33
C ASN A 529 18.71 -29.68 -19.70
N LEU A 530 17.85 -30.36 -20.48
CA LEU A 530 17.02 -31.47 -19.97
C LEU A 530 17.89 -32.63 -19.44
N ARG A 531 17.49 -33.31 -18.36
CA ARG A 531 18.20 -34.48 -17.82
C ARG A 531 18.42 -35.59 -18.86
N ALA A 532 19.57 -36.27 -18.77
CA ALA A 532 20.04 -37.24 -19.77
C ALA A 532 19.10 -38.44 -19.99
N ASN A 533 18.31 -38.84 -18.99
CA ASN A 533 17.33 -39.93 -19.11
C ASN A 533 16.07 -39.52 -19.90
N LYS A 534 15.87 -38.24 -20.21
CA LYS A 534 14.71 -37.71 -20.96
C LYS A 534 14.94 -37.67 -22.48
N TRP A 535 15.65 -38.66 -23.03
CA TRP A 535 15.91 -38.75 -24.48
C TRP A 535 14.66 -38.67 -25.35
N TYR A 536 13.55 -39.23 -24.87
CA TYR A 536 12.25 -39.14 -25.54
C TYR A 536 11.79 -37.68 -25.71
N PHE A 537 11.95 -36.84 -24.68
CA PHE A 537 11.58 -35.42 -24.73
C PHE A 537 12.40 -34.66 -25.76
N ARG A 538 13.73 -34.83 -25.74
CA ARG A 538 14.65 -34.20 -26.70
C ARG A 538 14.28 -34.53 -28.15
N LYS A 539 13.97 -35.80 -28.39
CA LYS A 539 13.53 -36.32 -29.69
C LYS A 539 12.20 -35.72 -30.15
N TRP A 540 11.27 -35.57 -29.21
CA TRP A 540 9.93 -35.05 -29.48
C TRP A 540 9.93 -33.54 -29.77
N ILE A 541 10.74 -32.75 -29.04
CA ILE A 541 10.99 -31.33 -29.31
C ILE A 541 11.47 -31.13 -30.75
N ILE A 542 12.46 -31.92 -31.19
CA ILE A 542 13.02 -31.83 -32.55
C ILE A 542 11.96 -32.17 -33.61
N MET A 543 11.18 -33.23 -33.38
CA MET A 543 10.09 -33.58 -34.28
C MET A 543 9.10 -32.42 -34.44
N LYS A 544 8.75 -31.75 -33.33
CA LYS A 544 7.78 -30.65 -33.32
C LYS A 544 8.25 -29.40 -34.04
N LEU A 545 9.50 -28.99 -33.84
CA LEU A 545 10.12 -27.90 -34.59
C LEU A 545 9.98 -28.07 -36.12
N ILE A 546 10.01 -29.31 -36.60
CA ILE A 546 9.89 -29.66 -38.02
C ILE A 546 8.43 -29.72 -38.48
N ILE A 547 7.52 -30.17 -37.62
CA ILE A 547 6.07 -30.16 -37.89
C ILE A 547 5.58 -28.72 -38.10
N ASP A 548 6.10 -27.77 -37.32
CA ASP A 548 5.68 -26.37 -37.37
C ASP A 548 6.32 -25.62 -38.55
N ASP A 549 7.62 -25.83 -38.80
CA ASP A 549 8.35 -25.30 -39.96
C ASP A 549 9.31 -26.34 -40.54
N HIS A 550 9.00 -26.81 -41.76
CA HIS A 550 9.78 -27.82 -42.45
C HIS A 550 11.23 -27.37 -42.74
N LYS A 551 11.50 -26.06 -42.84
CA LYS A 551 12.86 -25.53 -43.05
C LYS A 551 13.79 -25.87 -41.90
N ASN A 552 13.25 -26.10 -40.70
CA ASN A 552 14.02 -26.49 -39.53
C ASN A 552 14.70 -27.85 -39.69
N ALA A 553 14.17 -28.75 -40.55
CA ALA A 553 14.80 -30.04 -40.80
C ALA A 553 16.25 -29.88 -41.30
N MET A 554 16.47 -29.02 -42.30
CA MET A 554 17.81 -28.80 -42.85
C MET A 554 18.69 -27.92 -41.95
N ARG A 555 18.09 -26.93 -41.26
CA ARG A 555 18.82 -26.07 -40.30
C ARG A 555 19.41 -26.88 -39.15
N LEU A 556 18.61 -27.76 -38.55
CA LEU A 556 19.05 -28.60 -37.42
C LEU A 556 20.10 -29.64 -37.85
N ILE A 557 20.08 -30.13 -39.09
CA ILE A 557 21.14 -31.03 -39.60
C ILE A 557 22.47 -30.29 -39.73
N LYS A 558 22.47 -29.10 -40.33
CA LYS A 558 23.68 -28.26 -40.41
C LYS A 558 24.23 -27.96 -39.02
N PHE A 559 23.33 -27.71 -38.07
CA PHE A 559 23.71 -27.46 -36.69
C PHE A 559 24.39 -28.67 -36.02
N TYR A 560 23.81 -29.87 -36.12
CA TYR A 560 24.37 -31.09 -35.49
C TYR A 560 25.38 -31.84 -36.36
N GLN A 561 25.92 -31.22 -37.41
CA GLN A 561 26.83 -31.90 -38.33
C GLN A 561 28.13 -32.37 -37.64
N GLU A 562 28.54 -31.67 -36.58
CA GLU A 562 29.73 -31.99 -35.78
C GLU A 562 29.47 -33.15 -34.82
N ASP A 563 28.26 -33.27 -34.26
CA ASP A 563 27.85 -34.39 -33.39
C ASP A 563 27.06 -35.46 -34.16
N LYS A 564 27.82 -36.27 -34.88
CA LYS A 564 27.32 -37.39 -35.70
C LYS A 564 26.48 -38.40 -34.91
N PHE A 565 26.82 -38.65 -33.64
CA PHE A 565 26.12 -39.62 -32.80
C PHE A 565 24.71 -39.12 -32.44
N ILE A 566 24.60 -37.85 -32.03
CA ILE A 566 23.31 -37.22 -31.76
C ILE A 566 22.45 -37.17 -33.03
N LEU A 567 23.03 -36.79 -34.16
CA LEU A 567 22.32 -36.65 -35.42
C LEU A 567 21.73 -37.98 -35.91
N SER A 568 22.46 -39.10 -35.74
CA SER A 568 21.96 -40.45 -36.01
C SER A 568 20.73 -40.80 -35.15
N LYS A 569 20.76 -40.47 -33.85
CA LYS A 569 19.63 -40.74 -32.93
C LYS A 569 18.36 -39.96 -33.27
N TYR A 570 18.49 -38.80 -33.91
CA TYR A 570 17.36 -37.96 -34.29
C TYR A 570 16.78 -38.26 -35.67
N HIS A 571 17.48 -39.01 -36.52
CA HIS A 571 17.07 -39.30 -37.90
C HIS A 571 15.59 -39.69 -38.01
N SER A 572 15.11 -40.61 -37.16
CA SER A 572 13.71 -41.05 -37.22
C SER A 572 12.69 -39.97 -36.83
N TYR A 573 13.09 -38.98 -36.05
CA TYR A 573 12.23 -37.88 -35.63
C TYR A 573 12.19 -36.77 -36.68
N PHE A 574 13.30 -36.55 -37.40
CA PHE A 574 13.30 -35.70 -38.60
C PHE A 574 12.28 -36.19 -39.64
N ILE A 575 12.38 -37.47 -40.00
CA ILE A 575 11.46 -38.08 -40.95
C ILE A 575 10.02 -38.03 -40.45
N SER A 576 9.77 -38.37 -39.18
CA SER A 576 8.43 -38.31 -38.59
C SER A 576 7.86 -36.88 -38.63
N GLY A 577 8.68 -35.87 -38.36
CA GLY A 577 8.28 -34.47 -38.38
C GLY A 577 7.90 -33.99 -39.77
N ILE A 578 8.68 -34.34 -40.81
CA ILE A 578 8.37 -34.01 -42.21
C ILE A 578 7.05 -34.67 -42.63
N LEU A 579 6.88 -35.96 -42.35
CA LEU A 579 5.67 -36.70 -42.72
C LEU A 579 4.41 -36.13 -42.05
N GLN A 580 4.52 -35.67 -40.80
CA GLN A 580 3.42 -35.10 -40.04
C GLN A 580 3.16 -33.61 -40.32
N ASN A 581 4.06 -32.92 -41.01
CA ASN A 581 3.89 -31.51 -41.36
C ASN A 581 2.68 -31.33 -42.30
N ARG A 582 1.73 -30.46 -41.91
CA ARG A 582 0.49 -30.23 -42.68
C ARG A 582 0.65 -29.17 -43.78
N LYS A 583 1.70 -28.35 -43.73
CA LYS A 583 1.96 -27.28 -44.71
C LYS A 583 2.59 -27.81 -46.00
N LEU A 584 3.20 -29.00 -45.95
CA LEU A 584 3.80 -29.65 -47.12
C LEU A 584 2.81 -30.57 -47.82
N LYS A 585 2.76 -30.48 -49.15
CA LYS A 585 2.11 -31.50 -49.99
C LYS A 585 2.91 -32.80 -49.98
N LEU A 586 2.28 -33.91 -50.39
CA LEU A 586 2.89 -35.24 -50.33
C LEU A 586 4.23 -35.31 -51.10
N ARG A 587 4.26 -34.77 -52.32
CA ARG A 587 5.48 -34.66 -53.14
C ARG A 587 6.58 -33.87 -52.44
N GLU A 588 6.26 -32.70 -51.90
CA GLU A 588 7.24 -31.82 -51.23
C GLU A 588 7.83 -32.50 -49.99
N LYS A 589 7.05 -33.34 -49.29
CA LYS A 589 7.55 -34.18 -48.19
C LYS A 589 8.60 -35.18 -48.68
N PHE A 590 8.34 -35.86 -49.79
CA PHE A 590 9.29 -36.82 -50.36
C PHE A 590 10.56 -36.15 -50.87
N GLU A 591 10.44 -35.03 -51.58
CA GLU A 591 11.60 -34.23 -52.01
C GLU A 591 12.44 -33.72 -50.82
N LEU A 592 11.80 -33.36 -49.70
CA LEU A 592 12.52 -32.95 -48.49
C LEU A 592 13.17 -34.15 -47.79
N ILE A 593 12.52 -35.32 -47.77
CA ILE A 593 13.09 -36.57 -47.25
C ILE A 593 14.32 -36.98 -48.06
N ASP A 594 14.29 -36.88 -49.39
CA ASP A 594 15.44 -37.19 -50.25
C ASP A 594 16.60 -36.24 -50.01
N ARG A 595 16.32 -34.92 -49.94
CA ARG A 595 17.33 -33.92 -49.57
C ARG A 595 17.95 -34.24 -48.21
N LEU A 596 17.14 -34.69 -47.26
CA LEU A 596 17.60 -35.08 -45.93
C LEU A 596 18.48 -36.33 -45.98
N LYS A 597 18.06 -37.37 -46.70
CA LYS A 597 18.83 -38.61 -46.90
C LYS A 597 20.18 -38.35 -47.55
N LYS A 598 20.20 -37.55 -48.63
CA LYS A 598 21.44 -37.16 -49.31
C LYS A 598 22.39 -36.44 -48.36
N LYS A 599 21.87 -35.56 -47.50
CA LYS A 599 22.70 -34.87 -46.51
C LYS A 599 23.24 -35.81 -45.42
N TYR A 600 22.47 -36.81 -45.00
CA TYR A 600 22.96 -37.85 -44.09
C TYR A 600 24.03 -38.75 -44.75
N GLU A 601 23.91 -39.04 -46.05
CA GLU A 601 24.93 -39.76 -46.82
C GLU A 601 26.23 -38.96 -46.92
N GLU A 602 26.15 -37.66 -47.23
CA GLU A 602 27.31 -36.75 -47.24
C GLU A 602 28.06 -36.75 -45.90
N LEU A 603 27.33 -36.89 -44.78
CA LEU A 603 27.89 -36.93 -43.43
C LEU A 603 28.37 -38.33 -42.99
N LYS A 604 28.20 -39.35 -43.85
CA LYS A 604 28.46 -40.78 -43.59
C LYS A 604 27.63 -41.35 -42.43
N LEU A 605 26.35 -41.00 -42.36
CA LEU A 605 25.41 -41.44 -41.32
C LEU A 605 24.35 -42.40 -41.88
N GLU A 606 23.81 -43.28 -41.02
CA GLU A 606 22.71 -44.16 -41.40
C GLU A 606 21.43 -43.35 -41.71
N ASN A 607 20.85 -43.58 -42.88
CA ASN A 607 19.70 -42.83 -43.40
C ASN A 607 18.47 -43.74 -43.67
N LYS A 608 18.40 -44.89 -43.00
CA LYS A 608 17.34 -45.89 -43.22
C LYS A 608 16.02 -45.49 -42.57
N LEU A 609 14.94 -45.60 -43.33
CA LEU A 609 13.58 -45.45 -42.83
C LEU A 609 13.19 -46.63 -41.92
N LYS A 610 12.45 -46.34 -40.84
CA LYS A 610 11.92 -47.32 -39.89
C LYS A 610 10.51 -47.76 -40.27
N ASP A 611 10.08 -48.92 -39.77
CA ASP A 611 8.76 -49.53 -40.02
C ASP A 611 7.58 -48.56 -39.82
N LYS A 612 7.64 -47.73 -38.77
CA LYS A 612 6.61 -46.71 -38.51
C LYS A 612 6.51 -45.64 -39.60
N HIS A 613 7.62 -45.28 -40.25
CA HIS A 613 7.62 -44.29 -41.33
C HIS A 613 6.98 -44.90 -42.57
N TYR A 614 7.35 -46.15 -42.89
CA TYR A 614 6.75 -46.90 -43.99
C TYR A 614 5.24 -47.02 -43.83
N LEU A 615 4.77 -47.34 -42.62
CA LEU A 615 3.35 -47.38 -42.31
C LEU A 615 2.67 -46.02 -42.52
N THR A 616 3.31 -44.94 -42.07
CA THR A 616 2.77 -43.58 -42.18
C THR A 616 2.66 -43.15 -43.64
N ILE A 617 3.70 -43.37 -44.44
CA ILE A 617 3.74 -43.07 -45.88
C ILE A 617 2.64 -43.86 -46.62
N ALA A 618 2.54 -45.17 -46.38
CA ALA A 618 1.50 -46.01 -46.99
C ALA A 618 0.08 -45.54 -46.62
N THR A 619 -0.12 -45.10 -45.36
CA THR A 619 -1.42 -44.54 -44.93
C THR A 619 -1.74 -43.24 -45.67
N GLN A 620 -0.76 -42.34 -45.82
CA GLN A 620 -0.95 -41.09 -46.55
C GLN A 620 -1.26 -41.35 -48.03
N LEU A 621 -0.47 -42.18 -48.72
CA LEU A 621 -0.73 -42.56 -50.11
C LEU A 621 -2.14 -43.12 -50.32
N TYR A 622 -2.61 -43.98 -49.41
CA TYR A 622 -3.98 -44.50 -49.46
C TYR A 622 -5.05 -43.40 -49.32
N ILE A 623 -4.88 -42.47 -48.36
CA ILE A 623 -5.80 -41.34 -48.18
C ILE A 623 -5.83 -40.45 -49.43
N PHE A 624 -4.66 -40.11 -49.97
CA PHE A 624 -4.55 -39.30 -51.19
C PHE A 624 -5.11 -40.00 -52.43
N LYS A 625 -4.95 -41.33 -52.56
CA LYS A 625 -5.62 -42.14 -53.60
C LYS A 625 -7.14 -42.04 -53.50
N LYS A 626 -7.68 -42.22 -52.28
CA LYS A 626 -9.13 -42.14 -52.02
C LYS A 626 -9.70 -40.77 -52.36
N ASN A 627 -8.92 -39.71 -52.14
CA ASN A 627 -9.31 -38.33 -52.43
C ASN A 627 -9.03 -37.90 -53.88
N LYS A 628 -8.49 -38.78 -54.75
CA LYS A 628 -8.05 -38.46 -56.13
C LYS A 628 -6.98 -37.36 -56.24
N GLU A 629 -6.20 -37.14 -55.18
CA GLU A 629 -5.14 -36.13 -55.09
C GLU A 629 -3.73 -36.73 -55.24
N LEU A 630 -3.63 -37.98 -55.69
CA LEU A 630 -2.38 -38.72 -55.78
C LEU A 630 -1.65 -38.43 -57.08
N ASP A 631 -0.43 -37.91 -56.99
CA ASP A 631 0.43 -37.64 -58.15
C ASP A 631 1.31 -38.84 -58.53
N MET A 632 1.51 -39.03 -59.84
CA MET A 632 2.31 -40.14 -60.38
C MET A 632 3.77 -40.11 -59.93
N ASP A 633 4.32 -38.92 -59.65
CA ASP A 633 5.69 -38.76 -59.16
C ASP A 633 5.85 -39.30 -57.74
N SER A 634 4.89 -39.06 -56.85
CA SER A 634 4.84 -39.67 -55.51
C SER A 634 4.75 -41.20 -55.56
N ILE A 635 3.99 -41.74 -56.51
CA ILE A 635 3.90 -43.20 -56.72
C ILE A 635 5.26 -43.73 -57.22
N ARG A 636 5.87 -43.08 -58.21
CA ARG A 636 7.20 -43.47 -58.72
C ARG A 636 8.27 -43.41 -57.64
N TRP A 637 8.27 -42.35 -56.82
CA TRP A 637 9.17 -42.23 -55.67
C TRP A 637 8.99 -43.39 -54.71
N PHE A 638 7.73 -43.71 -54.37
CA PHE A 638 7.39 -44.83 -53.52
C PHE A 638 7.76 -46.18 -54.14
N CYS A 639 7.58 -46.40 -55.43
CA CYS A 639 8.03 -47.64 -56.06
C CYS A 639 9.57 -47.76 -56.05
N LYS A 640 10.28 -46.65 -56.28
CA LYS A 640 11.75 -46.61 -56.31
C LYS A 640 12.36 -46.93 -54.95
N GLU A 641 11.87 -46.29 -53.89
CA GLU A 641 12.41 -46.46 -52.53
C GLU A 641 12.08 -47.82 -51.90
N PHE A 642 11.09 -48.53 -52.46
CA PHE A 642 10.51 -49.70 -51.79
C PHE A 642 10.59 -51.00 -52.60
N LYS A 643 11.09 -50.98 -53.85
CA LYS A 643 11.21 -52.14 -54.75
C LYS A 643 11.91 -53.34 -54.08
N ASP A 644 12.91 -53.08 -53.25
CA ASP A 644 13.77 -54.12 -52.63
C ASP A 644 13.67 -54.24 -51.10
N SER A 645 12.77 -53.49 -50.45
CA SER A 645 12.68 -53.50 -48.99
C SER A 645 11.87 -54.69 -48.46
N LYS A 646 12.57 -55.74 -47.99
CA LYS A 646 11.96 -56.92 -47.31
C LYS A 646 11.04 -56.50 -46.15
N LYS A 647 11.46 -55.50 -45.36
CA LYS A 647 10.70 -54.94 -44.23
C LYS A 647 9.39 -54.29 -44.64
N PHE A 648 9.38 -53.61 -45.78
CA PHE A 648 8.15 -53.01 -46.29
C PHE A 648 7.12 -54.06 -46.73
N ARG A 649 7.57 -55.13 -47.40
CA ARG A 649 6.69 -56.27 -47.74
C ARG A 649 6.07 -56.90 -46.48
N GLU A 650 6.83 -56.96 -45.38
CA GLU A 650 6.32 -57.45 -44.09
C GLU A 650 5.33 -56.50 -43.42
N VAL A 651 5.56 -55.18 -43.46
CA VAL A 651 4.64 -54.16 -42.92
C VAL A 651 3.32 -54.14 -43.70
N ILE A 652 3.37 -54.24 -45.04
CA ILE A 652 2.17 -54.40 -45.87
C ILE A 652 1.46 -55.71 -45.53
N LYS A 653 2.16 -56.86 -45.49
CA LYS A 653 1.55 -58.16 -45.14
C LYS A 653 0.85 -58.13 -43.77
N ARG A 654 1.44 -57.47 -42.76
CA ARG A 654 0.82 -57.32 -41.43
C ARG A 654 -0.46 -56.49 -41.45
N ARG A 655 -0.55 -55.48 -42.32
CA ARG A 655 -1.73 -54.60 -42.42
C ARG A 655 -2.79 -55.11 -43.39
N VAL A 656 -2.40 -55.81 -44.45
CA VAL A 656 -3.29 -56.53 -45.39
C VAL A 656 -4.09 -57.60 -44.67
N ARG A 657 -3.49 -58.27 -43.65
CA ARG A 657 -4.23 -59.15 -42.73
C ARG A 657 -5.30 -58.44 -41.88
N GLN A 658 -5.27 -57.11 -41.79
CA GLN A 658 -6.23 -56.30 -41.00
C GLN A 658 -7.19 -55.47 -41.87
N LYS A 659 -6.85 -55.16 -43.13
CA LYS A 659 -7.74 -54.50 -44.12
C LYS A 659 -7.33 -54.91 -45.54
N ASN A 660 -8.27 -55.51 -46.30
CA ASN A 660 -8.06 -56.13 -47.62
C ASN A 660 -7.63 -55.18 -48.77
N ASP A 661 -7.64 -53.86 -48.61
CA ASP A 661 -7.62 -52.94 -49.77
C ASP A 661 -6.25 -52.35 -50.16
N LEU A 662 -5.18 -52.60 -49.39
CA LEU A 662 -3.86 -52.01 -49.64
C LEU A 662 -3.07 -52.69 -50.78
N TYR A 663 -3.47 -53.91 -51.17
CA TYR A 663 -2.78 -54.68 -52.21
C TYR A 663 -3.02 -54.11 -53.61
N ASN A 664 -4.20 -53.53 -53.87
CA ASN A 664 -4.59 -52.93 -55.15
C ASN A 664 -3.93 -51.55 -55.43
N LEU A 665 -2.95 -51.15 -54.63
CA LEU A 665 -2.17 -49.91 -54.78
C LEU A 665 -0.78 -50.18 -55.39
N MET A 666 -0.31 -51.43 -55.33
CA MET A 666 0.79 -51.94 -56.14
C MET A 666 0.25 -52.40 -57.49
#